data_AF-A0A841J5A3-F1
#
_entry.id   AF-A0A841J5A3-F1
#
_cell.length_a   1.000
_cell.length_b   1.000
_cell.length_c   1.000
_cell.angle_alpha   90.00
_cell.angle_beta   90.00
_cell.angle_gamma   90.00
#
_symmetry.space_group_name_H-M   'P 1'
#
loop_
_entity.id
_entity.type
_entity.pdbx_description
1 polymer ?
#
loop_
_entity_poly.entity_id
_entity_poly.type
_entity_poly.pdbx_seq_one_letter_code
_entity_poly.pdbx_strand_id
1 'polypeptide(L)'
;MTLSRRSFIKTTAIGTAGLISTVPFTNAFALNLSPPTEDLYALSDQLLGQWAKGLLALQVLDKSNTDNYGGLYCPANKTVHGRGSDAIYPFYHLAQKTGDSKYTDAAALLYRWMKTRVSQPDGSWLNEPVKGSWKGTTVFSSIALAETLKNHGSIMDSGFKAELTDRLQKAADYVYTNFSMEYGNVNYPITASYALSLIGTMLDIPKYKDKGREFAHTALKYITPKDGFIYGEGGPNSKASPKGCFSVDLGYNVEESLPSLVLYGLLTKDEEVLDAVTRSLHTHMEFMLPDGGWDNSWGTRNYKWTYWGSRTSDGCQAAYTLMADRDPRFYKVALRNTQLLQECTKDNLLYGGPHYVSHQVPVCVHHTFCHIKALTTILEHEHKPVKVNIDSIKLPREEAYGIRAFSDIQTWLVAKGKFRGTITGYDREYKETKNGHATGGALTMLWHEKTGPIFAGSMNQYQLFEADNMQADTDPLSMPLTPRIELRVGESVFMNIHDLGAQIERGDISGQEVIKTRSKLVDKNQQNPPTGEVNCQITYQFTGERVIIKFSIEKSSYDDRTKIILPVVSRSTEKFMLHEKLIRVNKDKATLQITSTDKFTAMPTTNKSRIFNFVPGLEAIPLSIGQNEATIVVEVM
;
A
#
# COMPACT_ATOMS: atom_id res chain seq x y z
N MET A 1 39.81 41.33 -6.67
CA MET A 1 40.38 42.12 -5.55
C MET A 1 39.45 41.98 -4.35
N THR A 2 40.01 41.91 -3.15
CA THR A 2 39.29 41.82 -1.86
C THR A 2 38.81 43.19 -1.38
N LEU A 3 37.85 43.19 -0.44
CA LEU A 3 37.53 44.16 0.64
C LEU A 3 36.00 44.24 0.84
N SER A 4 35.42 44.52 2.02
CA SER A 4 35.80 44.23 3.41
C SER A 4 34.62 44.61 4.33
N ARG A 5 34.39 43.84 5.42
CA ARG A 5 33.42 44.19 6.47
C ARG A 5 33.89 45.41 7.28
N ARG A 6 33.49 46.66 6.95
CA ARG A 6 33.57 47.83 7.88
C ARG A 6 32.87 49.14 7.44
N SER A 7 31.58 49.08 7.15
CA SER A 7 30.62 50.19 7.30
C SER A 7 29.24 49.54 7.44
N PHE A 8 28.55 49.63 8.57
CA PHE A 8 27.75 50.80 8.93
C PHE A 8 27.44 50.78 10.46
N ILE A 9 28.23 51.50 11.27
CA ILE A 9 27.94 51.76 12.71
C ILE A 9 28.21 53.25 12.96
N LYS A 10 27.35 53.87 13.80
CA LYS A 10 27.09 55.33 13.93
C LYS A 10 26.22 55.80 12.75
N THR A 11 24.92 56.07 12.92
CA THR A 11 24.30 57.13 13.75
C THR A 11 22.80 56.81 13.90
N THR A 12 22.07 57.00 15.01
CA THR A 12 22.41 57.41 16.41
C THR A 12 21.25 56.96 17.35
N ALA A 13 21.44 57.01 18.67
CA ALA A 13 20.46 56.60 19.69
C ALA A 13 19.60 57.79 20.23
N ILE A 14 18.74 57.47 21.22
CA ILE A 14 17.82 58.34 22.01
C ILE A 14 16.38 58.42 21.42
N GLY A 15 15.33 57.91 22.09
CA GLY A 15 15.37 57.16 23.35
C GLY A 15 14.02 56.65 23.92
N THR A 16 14.17 55.83 24.96
CA THR A 16 13.24 55.51 26.07
C THR A 16 11.93 54.74 25.86
N ALA A 17 11.95 53.53 26.42
CA ALA A 17 10.95 52.91 27.30
C ALA A 17 9.68 52.25 26.70
N GLY A 18 9.66 50.90 26.72
CA GLY A 18 8.46 50.09 26.48
C GLY A 18 8.74 48.58 26.52
N LEU A 19 8.62 47.98 27.71
CA LEU A 19 8.42 46.54 27.99
C LEU A 19 9.18 45.49 27.14
N ILE A 20 10.19 44.86 27.74
CA ILE A 20 10.71 43.56 27.28
C ILE A 20 9.69 42.48 27.65
N SER A 21 8.96 41.96 26.66
CA SER A 21 8.32 40.65 26.74
C SER A 21 9.12 39.64 25.92
N THR A 22 9.76 38.70 26.61
CA THR A 22 10.44 37.57 25.97
C THR A 22 9.41 36.63 25.35
N VAL A 23 9.18 36.75 24.04
CA VAL A 23 8.44 35.74 23.28
C VAL A 23 9.40 34.61 22.92
N PRO A 24 9.22 33.38 23.42
CA PRO A 24 10.05 32.26 23.02
C PRO A 24 9.71 31.86 21.57
N PHE A 25 10.73 31.56 20.76
CA PHE A 25 10.54 30.94 19.45
C PHE A 25 10.08 29.48 19.64
N THR A 26 8.77 29.29 19.86
CA THR A 26 8.12 27.98 19.94
C THR A 26 7.22 27.72 18.74
N ASN A 27 7.43 26.58 18.09
CA ASN A 27 6.48 25.89 17.20
C ASN A 27 6.03 26.63 15.93
N ALA A 28 6.96 26.80 14.98
CA ALA A 28 6.65 27.06 13.57
C ALA A 28 6.73 25.79 12.68
N PHE A 29 6.24 24.65 13.18
CA PHE A 29 6.05 23.40 12.41
C PHE A 29 4.89 22.53 12.96
N ALA A 30 3.89 23.15 13.60
CA ALA A 30 2.61 22.48 13.78
C ALA A 30 1.89 22.47 12.41
N LEU A 31 1.80 21.30 11.78
CA LEU A 31 0.89 21.11 10.65
C LEU A 31 -0.52 21.36 11.17
N ASN A 32 -1.18 22.41 10.68
CA ASN A 32 -2.64 22.57 10.83
C ASN A 32 -3.35 21.53 9.95
N LEU A 33 -3.25 20.27 10.34
CA LEU A 33 -4.22 19.26 9.94
C LEU A 33 -5.53 19.64 10.64
N SER A 34 -6.61 19.76 9.87
CA SER A 34 -7.95 19.74 10.44
C SER A 34 -8.09 18.50 11.32
N PRO A 35 -8.81 18.56 12.47
CA PRO A 35 -9.06 17.37 13.26
C PRO A 35 -9.67 16.28 12.36
N PRO A 36 -9.23 15.00 12.49
CA PRO A 36 -9.70 13.94 11.61
C PRO A 36 -11.22 13.82 11.74
N THR A 37 -11.93 14.01 10.64
CA THR A 37 -13.38 13.83 10.59
C THR A 37 -13.73 12.36 10.80
N GLU A 38 -14.78 12.11 11.57
CA GLU A 38 -15.36 10.79 11.81
C GLU A 38 -16.43 10.44 10.76
N ASP A 39 -16.83 11.42 9.94
CA ASP A 39 -17.68 11.21 8.77
C ASP A 39 -16.81 10.91 7.54
N LEU A 40 -16.99 9.70 7.00
CA LEU A 40 -16.31 9.22 5.79
C LEU A 40 -16.67 10.04 4.55
N TYR A 41 -17.94 10.39 4.34
CA TYR A 41 -18.37 11.12 3.13
C TYR A 41 -17.78 12.54 3.14
N ALA A 42 -17.82 13.22 4.28
CA ALA A 42 -17.17 14.52 4.44
C ALA A 42 -15.64 14.46 4.24
N LEU A 43 -14.99 13.39 4.72
CA LEU A 43 -13.55 13.15 4.52
C LEU A 43 -13.21 12.94 3.04
N SER A 44 -14.00 12.10 2.37
CA SER A 44 -13.80 11.74 0.97
C SER A 44 -14.07 12.91 0.05
N ASP A 45 -15.04 13.77 0.33
CA ASP A 45 -15.27 15.02 -0.39
C ASP A 45 -14.08 15.99 -0.22
N GLN A 46 -13.59 16.14 1.01
CA GLN A 46 -12.42 16.98 1.29
C GLN A 46 -11.18 16.49 0.52
N LEU A 47 -10.92 15.18 0.52
CA LEU A 47 -9.79 14.59 -0.19
C LEU A 47 -9.98 14.64 -1.71
N LEU A 48 -11.17 14.38 -2.23
CA LEU A 48 -11.51 14.53 -3.65
C LEU A 48 -11.21 15.96 -4.15
N GLY A 49 -11.68 16.98 -3.43
CA GLY A 49 -11.41 18.38 -3.76
C GLY A 49 -9.93 18.76 -3.67
N GLN A 50 -9.20 18.24 -2.68
CA GLN A 50 -7.75 18.43 -2.59
C GLN A 50 -7.03 17.74 -3.75
N TRP A 51 -7.20 16.44 -3.92
CA TRP A 51 -6.51 15.65 -4.95
C TRP A 51 -6.81 16.16 -6.35
N ALA A 52 -8.04 16.52 -6.68
CA ALA A 52 -8.36 17.13 -7.97
C ALA A 52 -7.60 18.45 -8.20
N LYS A 53 -7.46 19.31 -7.18
CA LYS A 53 -6.64 20.52 -7.26
C LYS A 53 -5.16 20.20 -7.48
N GLY A 54 -4.63 19.15 -6.83
CA GLY A 54 -3.27 18.66 -7.04
C GLY A 54 -3.04 18.15 -8.47
N LEU A 55 -3.97 17.35 -8.99
CA LEU A 55 -3.93 16.84 -10.37
C LEU A 55 -4.03 17.96 -11.41
N LEU A 56 -4.94 18.94 -11.23
CA LEU A 56 -5.05 20.11 -12.10
C LEU A 56 -3.75 20.92 -12.17
N ALA A 57 -3.06 21.11 -11.02
CA ALA A 57 -1.79 21.81 -10.97
C ALA A 57 -0.63 21.07 -11.68
N LEU A 58 -0.80 19.77 -11.95
CA LEU A 58 0.14 18.92 -12.69
C LEU A 58 -0.26 18.70 -14.15
N GLN A 59 -1.38 19.25 -14.62
CA GLN A 59 -1.77 19.13 -16.02
C GLN A 59 -0.85 19.96 -16.93
N VAL A 60 -0.30 19.33 -17.97
CA VAL A 60 0.62 20.01 -18.90
C VAL A 60 -0.17 20.89 -19.86
N LEU A 61 -0.15 22.20 -19.63
CA LEU A 61 -0.83 23.21 -20.45
C LEU A 61 0.09 23.95 -21.43
N ASP A 62 1.41 23.69 -21.40
CA ASP A 62 2.33 24.20 -22.40
C ASP A 62 2.17 23.44 -23.73
N LYS A 63 1.67 24.15 -24.74
CA LYS A 63 1.43 23.62 -26.10
C LYS A 63 2.71 23.26 -26.85
N SER A 64 3.88 23.75 -26.41
CA SER A 64 5.17 23.34 -26.99
C SER A 64 5.55 21.91 -26.60
N ASN A 65 5.05 21.41 -25.47
CA ASN A 65 5.21 20.03 -25.02
C ASN A 65 4.14 19.13 -25.65
N THR A 66 4.19 19.00 -26.98
CA THR A 66 3.18 18.29 -27.80
C THR A 66 2.87 16.87 -27.34
N ASP A 67 3.88 16.20 -26.78
CA ASP A 67 3.82 14.80 -26.35
C ASP A 67 3.07 14.60 -25.02
N ASN A 68 3.09 15.61 -24.16
CA ASN A 68 2.49 15.54 -22.82
C ASN A 68 1.30 16.49 -22.65
N TYR A 69 1.03 17.41 -23.58
CA TYR A 69 -0.04 18.40 -23.50
C TYR A 69 -1.41 17.77 -23.19
N GLY A 70 -2.04 18.22 -22.11
CA GLY A 70 -3.28 17.68 -21.53
C GLY A 70 -3.09 16.52 -20.54
N GLY A 71 -1.93 15.87 -20.53
CA GLY A 71 -1.56 14.80 -19.59
C GLY A 71 -1.22 15.31 -18.18
N LEU A 72 -1.22 14.40 -17.21
CA LEU A 72 -0.90 14.67 -15.79
C LEU A 72 0.57 14.33 -15.51
N TYR A 73 1.42 15.34 -15.32
CA TYR A 73 2.86 15.15 -15.14
C TYR A 73 3.21 14.59 -13.76
N CYS A 74 4.07 13.57 -13.70
CA CYS A 74 4.52 12.95 -12.46
C CYS A 74 5.82 13.58 -11.93
N PRO A 75 5.83 14.23 -10.75
CA PRO A 75 7.03 14.82 -10.18
C PRO A 75 8.15 13.81 -9.87
N ALA A 76 7.81 12.58 -9.48
CA ALA A 76 8.78 11.51 -9.22
C ALA A 76 9.34 10.90 -10.51
N ASN A 77 8.47 10.38 -11.38
CA ASN A 77 8.86 9.62 -12.58
C ASN A 77 9.25 10.50 -13.78
N LYS A 78 9.06 11.82 -13.69
CA LYS A 78 9.38 12.82 -14.74
C LYS A 78 8.69 12.60 -16.08
N THR A 79 7.54 11.91 -16.08
CA THR A 79 6.77 11.51 -17.26
C THR A 79 5.25 11.64 -17.00
N VAL A 80 4.42 11.41 -18.01
CA VAL A 80 2.96 11.23 -17.85
C VAL A 80 2.63 9.74 -17.91
N HIS A 81 1.85 9.24 -16.95
CA HIS A 81 1.42 7.83 -16.90
C HIS A 81 0.19 7.58 -17.79
N GLY A 82 0.07 6.38 -18.38
CA GLY A 82 -1.05 6.05 -19.29
C GLY A 82 -2.40 5.90 -18.61
N ARG A 83 -2.45 5.41 -17.36
CA ARG A 83 -3.67 5.25 -16.53
C ARG A 83 -4.26 6.58 -16.01
N GLY A 84 -3.74 7.75 -16.43
CA GLY A 84 -4.28 9.07 -16.02
C GLY A 84 -5.79 9.27 -16.27
N SER A 85 -6.39 8.45 -17.14
CA SER A 85 -7.85 8.35 -17.39
C SER A 85 -8.73 8.31 -16.14
N ASP A 86 -8.25 7.71 -15.05
CA ASP A 86 -9.04 7.54 -13.82
C ASP A 86 -9.45 8.88 -13.19
N ALA A 87 -8.75 9.99 -13.52
CA ALA A 87 -9.11 11.33 -13.08
C ALA A 87 -10.32 11.95 -13.82
N ILE A 88 -10.76 11.39 -14.96
CA ILE A 88 -11.84 11.98 -15.78
C ILE A 88 -13.18 11.97 -15.03
N TYR A 89 -13.53 10.86 -14.39
CA TYR A 89 -14.75 10.72 -13.60
C TYR A 89 -14.81 11.69 -12.40
N PRO A 90 -13.80 11.73 -11.51
CA PRO A 90 -13.65 12.76 -10.47
C PRO A 90 -13.80 14.20 -10.95
N PHE A 91 -13.20 14.55 -12.10
CA PHE A 91 -13.33 15.89 -12.66
C PHE A 91 -14.78 16.18 -13.09
N TYR A 92 -15.47 15.25 -13.72
CA TYR A 92 -16.88 15.43 -14.08
C TYR A 92 -17.81 15.52 -12.87
N HIS A 93 -17.58 14.72 -11.82
CA HIS A 93 -18.29 14.85 -10.54
C HIS A 93 -18.11 16.26 -9.96
N LEU A 94 -16.87 16.74 -9.87
CA LEU A 94 -16.58 18.08 -9.35
C LEU A 94 -17.14 19.20 -10.24
N ALA A 95 -17.15 19.04 -11.56
CA ALA A 95 -17.79 19.97 -12.48
C ALA A 95 -19.30 20.09 -12.20
N GLN A 96 -19.99 18.95 -12.07
CA GLN A 96 -21.43 18.92 -11.78
C GLN A 96 -21.74 19.48 -10.39
N LYS A 97 -20.92 19.15 -9.38
CA LYS A 97 -21.09 19.60 -7.99
C LYS A 97 -20.81 21.08 -7.79
N THR A 98 -19.87 21.67 -8.52
CA THR A 98 -19.39 23.06 -8.30
C THR A 98 -19.81 24.05 -9.37
N GLY A 99 -20.19 23.59 -10.56
CA GLY A 99 -20.44 24.45 -11.74
C GLY A 99 -19.16 25.02 -12.39
N ASP A 100 -17.96 24.60 -11.95
CA ASP A 100 -16.69 25.13 -12.44
C ASP A 100 -16.20 24.38 -13.69
N SER A 101 -16.17 25.06 -14.84
CA SER A 101 -15.83 24.46 -16.13
C SER A 101 -14.39 23.97 -16.23
N LYS A 102 -13.47 24.45 -15.36
CA LYS A 102 -12.06 24.04 -15.41
C LYS A 102 -11.89 22.53 -15.31
N TYR A 103 -12.80 21.84 -14.63
CA TYR A 103 -12.76 20.38 -14.48
C TYR A 103 -13.20 19.68 -15.77
N THR A 104 -14.26 20.14 -16.45
CA THR A 104 -14.63 19.64 -17.79
C THR A 104 -13.56 19.93 -18.83
N ASP A 105 -12.94 21.12 -18.78
CA ASP A 105 -11.85 21.51 -19.69
C ASP A 105 -10.63 20.60 -19.48
N ALA A 106 -10.24 20.35 -18.24
CA ALA A 106 -9.15 19.46 -17.89
C ALA A 106 -9.43 17.99 -18.30
N ALA A 107 -10.64 17.50 -18.07
CA ALA A 107 -11.05 16.15 -18.49
C ALA A 107 -11.01 15.99 -20.02
N ALA A 108 -11.47 16.99 -20.77
CA ALA A 108 -11.42 16.99 -22.24
C ALA A 108 -9.98 17.05 -22.78
N LEU A 109 -9.09 17.84 -22.16
CA LEU A 109 -7.67 17.87 -22.48
C LEU A 109 -6.98 16.52 -22.19
N LEU A 110 -7.27 15.91 -21.05
CA LEU A 110 -6.71 14.63 -20.63
C LEU A 110 -7.16 13.48 -21.55
N TYR A 111 -8.43 13.45 -21.94
CA TYR A 111 -8.92 12.48 -22.91
C TYR A 111 -8.27 12.67 -24.30
N ARG A 112 -8.07 13.92 -24.76
CA ARG A 112 -7.36 14.20 -26.03
C ARG A 112 -5.91 13.70 -25.98
N TRP A 113 -5.22 13.89 -24.86
CA TRP A 113 -3.90 13.30 -24.62
C TRP A 113 -3.94 11.77 -24.69
N MET A 114 -4.88 11.12 -24.00
CA MET A 114 -5.02 9.66 -24.06
C MET A 114 -5.24 9.15 -25.49
N LYS A 115 -6.10 9.84 -26.25
CA LYS A 115 -6.46 9.51 -27.63
C LYS A 115 -5.23 9.52 -28.56
N THR A 116 -4.27 10.42 -28.35
CA THR A 116 -3.06 10.52 -29.17
C THR A 116 -1.88 9.69 -28.67
N ARG A 117 -1.79 9.40 -27.37
CA ARG A 117 -0.60 8.78 -26.75
C ARG A 117 -0.75 7.30 -26.37
N VAL A 118 -1.91 6.87 -25.89
CA VAL A 118 -2.11 5.50 -25.37
C VAL A 118 -3.24 4.73 -26.04
N SER A 119 -4.22 5.39 -26.65
CA SER A 119 -5.32 4.71 -27.34
C SER A 119 -4.84 3.96 -28.59
N GLN A 120 -5.31 2.72 -28.76
CA GLN A 120 -4.94 1.84 -29.88
C GLN A 120 -6.11 1.61 -30.85
N PRO A 121 -5.84 1.23 -32.12
CA PRO A 121 -6.89 0.95 -33.11
C PRO A 121 -7.79 -0.25 -32.77
N ASP A 122 -7.29 -1.20 -31.97
CA ASP A 122 -8.02 -2.39 -31.51
C ASP A 122 -8.98 -2.11 -30.32
N GLY A 123 -9.11 -0.85 -29.89
CA GLY A 123 -9.94 -0.45 -28.77
C GLY A 123 -9.23 -0.47 -27.41
N SER A 124 -8.02 -1.01 -27.31
CA SER A 124 -7.25 -0.99 -26.06
C SER A 124 -6.63 0.38 -25.74
N TRP A 125 -6.22 0.57 -24.49
CA TRP A 125 -5.26 1.59 -24.08
C TRP A 125 -3.98 0.92 -23.58
N LEU A 126 -2.83 1.53 -23.86
CA LEU A 126 -1.54 1.15 -23.29
C LEU A 126 -1.39 1.68 -21.86
N ASN A 127 -0.80 0.89 -20.96
CA ASN A 127 -0.57 1.28 -19.58
C ASN A 127 0.50 2.38 -19.43
N GLU A 128 1.53 2.31 -20.27
CA GLU A 128 2.57 3.30 -20.46
C GLU A 128 2.45 3.90 -21.88
N PRO A 129 2.82 5.17 -22.11
CA PRO A 129 2.82 5.80 -23.44
C PRO A 129 3.97 5.30 -24.35
N VAL A 130 4.17 3.97 -24.39
CA VAL A 130 5.26 3.27 -25.09
C VAL A 130 4.69 2.12 -25.90
N LYS A 131 5.05 2.03 -27.19
CA LYS A 131 4.55 1.00 -28.11
C LYS A 131 4.84 -0.41 -27.57
N GLY A 132 3.79 -1.23 -27.46
CA GLY A 132 3.90 -2.61 -26.97
C GLY A 132 3.75 -2.76 -25.45
N SER A 133 3.51 -1.67 -24.72
CA SER A 133 3.10 -1.69 -23.31
C SER A 133 1.85 -2.56 -23.08
N TRP A 134 1.71 -3.02 -21.82
CA TRP A 134 0.58 -3.81 -21.35
C TRP A 134 -0.76 -3.13 -21.60
N LYS A 135 -1.77 -3.93 -21.98
CA LYS A 135 -3.11 -3.45 -22.38
C LYS A 135 -4.23 -3.72 -21.37
N GLY A 136 -3.95 -4.45 -20.30
CA GLY A 136 -4.98 -4.87 -19.35
C GLY A 136 -5.64 -3.70 -18.61
N THR A 137 -4.94 -2.59 -18.44
CA THR A 137 -5.51 -1.38 -17.81
C THR A 137 -6.59 -0.68 -18.63
N THR A 138 -6.85 -1.16 -19.86
CA THR A 138 -8.05 -0.84 -20.64
C THR A 138 -9.32 -1.00 -19.80
N VAL A 139 -9.38 -2.00 -18.90
CA VAL A 139 -10.57 -2.28 -18.09
C VAL A 139 -10.87 -1.15 -17.08
N PHE A 140 -9.84 -0.60 -16.43
CA PHE A 140 -9.98 0.50 -15.44
C PHE A 140 -10.42 1.79 -16.12
N SER A 141 -9.78 2.14 -17.24
CA SER A 141 -10.15 3.30 -18.07
C SER A 141 -11.57 3.18 -18.64
N SER A 142 -12.02 1.96 -18.97
CA SER A 142 -13.39 1.70 -19.42
C SER A 142 -14.41 1.96 -18.32
N ILE A 143 -14.15 1.53 -17.07
CA ILE A 143 -15.02 1.82 -15.92
C ILE A 143 -15.08 3.33 -15.67
N ALA A 144 -13.93 4.01 -15.61
CA ALA A 144 -13.89 5.46 -15.37
C ALA A 144 -14.74 6.23 -16.41
N LEU A 145 -14.57 5.93 -17.70
CA LEU A 145 -15.36 6.59 -18.76
C LEU A 145 -16.85 6.19 -18.75
N ALA A 146 -17.17 4.94 -18.39
CA ALA A 146 -18.55 4.48 -18.27
C ALA A 146 -19.28 5.16 -17.10
N GLU A 147 -18.68 5.24 -15.92
CA GLU A 147 -19.27 5.95 -14.77
C GLU A 147 -19.40 7.45 -15.05
N THR A 148 -18.41 8.06 -15.71
CA THR A 148 -18.49 9.45 -16.19
C THR A 148 -19.71 9.67 -17.10
N LEU A 149 -19.93 8.80 -18.10
CA LEU A 149 -21.05 8.91 -19.03
C LEU A 149 -22.41 8.64 -18.38
N LYS A 150 -22.47 7.66 -17.46
CA LYS A 150 -23.67 7.27 -16.71
C LYS A 150 -24.16 8.39 -15.81
N ASN A 151 -23.27 8.97 -15.02
CA ASN A 151 -23.64 9.90 -13.94
C ASN A 151 -23.58 11.38 -14.37
N HIS A 152 -22.66 11.73 -15.28
CA HIS A 152 -22.37 13.13 -15.67
C HIS A 152 -22.53 13.41 -17.17
N GLY A 153 -23.04 12.44 -17.94
CA GLY A 153 -23.30 12.61 -19.38
C GLY A 153 -24.37 13.65 -19.74
N SER A 154 -24.99 14.32 -18.76
CA SER A 154 -25.93 15.44 -18.96
C SER A 154 -25.22 16.79 -19.11
N ILE A 155 -24.02 16.95 -18.54
CA ILE A 155 -23.22 18.18 -18.60
C ILE A 155 -22.12 18.14 -19.68
N MET A 156 -22.06 17.07 -20.47
CA MET A 156 -21.14 16.92 -21.60
C MET A 156 -21.68 17.61 -22.86
N ASP A 157 -20.77 18.18 -23.66
CA ASP A 157 -21.06 18.48 -25.06
C ASP A 157 -21.55 17.22 -25.81
N SER A 158 -22.51 17.39 -26.70
CA SER A 158 -23.15 16.28 -27.41
C SER A 158 -22.20 15.53 -28.35
N GLY A 159 -21.27 16.24 -29.00
CA GLY A 159 -20.23 15.65 -29.84
C GLY A 159 -19.22 14.88 -29.01
N PHE A 160 -18.76 15.45 -27.90
CA PHE A 160 -17.84 14.77 -26.99
C PHE A 160 -18.46 13.52 -26.35
N LYS A 161 -19.74 13.58 -25.95
CA LYS A 161 -20.50 12.44 -25.43
C LYS A 161 -20.59 11.30 -26.45
N ALA A 162 -20.90 11.62 -27.72
CA ALA A 162 -20.94 10.64 -28.79
C ALA A 162 -19.56 10.00 -29.05
N GLU A 163 -18.49 10.80 -29.06
CA GLU A 163 -17.11 10.31 -29.19
C GLU A 163 -16.72 9.36 -28.06
N LEU A 164 -16.99 9.73 -26.80
CA LEU A 164 -16.73 8.87 -25.64
C LEU A 164 -17.53 7.56 -25.72
N THR A 165 -18.77 7.60 -26.21
CA THR A 165 -19.65 6.42 -26.32
C THR A 165 -19.11 5.42 -27.35
N ASP A 166 -18.75 5.87 -28.55
CA ASP A 166 -18.08 5.05 -29.57
C ASP A 166 -16.74 4.49 -29.07
N ARG A 167 -15.93 5.32 -28.40
CA ARG A 167 -14.64 4.89 -27.86
C ARG A 167 -14.79 3.84 -26.76
N LEU A 168 -15.80 3.98 -25.90
CA LEU A 168 -16.10 3.03 -24.82
C LEU A 168 -16.58 1.68 -25.36
N GLN A 169 -17.42 1.68 -26.41
CA GLN A 169 -17.85 0.44 -27.06
C GLN A 169 -16.66 -0.34 -27.62
N LYS A 170 -15.72 0.34 -28.28
CA LYS A 170 -14.47 -0.28 -28.79
C LYS A 170 -13.61 -0.88 -27.67
N ALA A 171 -13.55 -0.23 -26.51
CA ALA A 171 -12.85 -0.79 -25.35
C ALA A 171 -13.55 -2.04 -24.80
N ALA A 172 -14.88 -2.04 -24.73
CA ALA A 172 -15.65 -3.21 -24.31
C ALA A 172 -15.50 -4.38 -25.30
N ASP A 173 -15.49 -4.13 -26.61
CA ASP A 173 -15.20 -5.16 -27.62
C ASP A 173 -13.78 -5.74 -27.45
N TYR A 174 -12.77 -4.90 -27.15
CA TYR A 174 -11.42 -5.38 -26.84
C TYR A 174 -11.41 -6.30 -25.61
N VAL A 175 -12.00 -5.86 -24.49
CA VAL A 175 -12.05 -6.63 -23.23
C VAL A 175 -12.82 -7.94 -23.43
N TYR A 176 -14.01 -7.89 -24.03
CA TYR A 176 -14.84 -9.06 -24.34
C TYR A 176 -14.10 -10.11 -25.18
N THR A 177 -13.31 -9.66 -26.17
CA THR A 177 -12.62 -10.56 -27.11
C THR A 177 -11.32 -11.14 -26.55
N ASN A 178 -10.58 -10.37 -25.74
CA ASN A 178 -9.21 -10.71 -25.37
C ASN A 178 -9.06 -11.23 -23.93
N PHE A 179 -10.00 -10.90 -23.02
CA PHE A 179 -9.87 -11.29 -21.62
C PHE A 179 -10.38 -12.72 -21.39
N SER A 180 -9.69 -13.43 -20.51
CA SER A 180 -10.08 -14.70 -19.92
C SER A 180 -9.67 -14.68 -18.44
N MET A 181 -10.06 -15.67 -17.64
CA MET A 181 -9.60 -15.74 -16.24
C MET A 181 -8.07 -15.87 -16.09
N GLU A 182 -7.35 -16.25 -17.15
CA GLU A 182 -5.88 -16.32 -17.20
C GLU A 182 -5.25 -15.07 -17.87
N TYR A 183 -6.03 -14.02 -18.16
CA TYR A 183 -5.51 -12.78 -18.75
C TYR A 183 -4.75 -11.96 -17.69
N GLY A 184 -3.45 -12.21 -17.58
CA GLY A 184 -2.58 -11.52 -16.64
C GLY A 184 -2.75 -12.04 -15.21
N ASN A 185 -2.98 -11.14 -14.26
CA ASN A 185 -3.35 -11.48 -12.88
C ASN A 185 -4.88 -11.43 -12.74
N VAL A 186 -5.42 -12.13 -11.73
CA VAL A 186 -6.86 -12.32 -11.54
C VAL A 186 -7.67 -11.01 -11.40
N ASN A 187 -7.07 -9.92 -10.91
CA ASN A 187 -7.75 -8.63 -10.81
C ASN A 187 -8.29 -8.12 -12.17
N TYR A 188 -7.60 -8.38 -13.29
CA TYR A 188 -8.03 -7.90 -14.60
C TYR A 188 -9.36 -8.53 -15.08
N PRO A 189 -9.52 -9.86 -15.14
CA PRO A 189 -10.79 -10.48 -15.48
C PRO A 189 -11.87 -10.30 -14.40
N ILE A 190 -11.49 -10.19 -13.11
CA ILE A 190 -12.45 -9.80 -12.06
C ILE A 190 -13.02 -8.42 -12.33
N THR A 191 -12.17 -7.43 -12.62
CA THR A 191 -12.61 -6.06 -12.95
C THR A 191 -13.42 -6.01 -14.25
N ALA A 192 -13.12 -6.90 -15.20
CA ALA A 192 -13.89 -7.03 -16.44
C ALA A 192 -15.34 -7.49 -16.21
N SER A 193 -15.65 -8.15 -15.08
CA SER A 193 -17.03 -8.48 -14.72
C SER A 193 -17.90 -7.22 -14.59
N TYR A 194 -17.47 -6.24 -13.79
CA TYR A 194 -18.17 -4.97 -13.64
C TYR A 194 -18.12 -4.14 -14.93
N ALA A 195 -16.95 -4.01 -15.56
CA ALA A 195 -16.79 -3.19 -16.76
C ALA A 195 -17.74 -3.61 -17.89
N LEU A 196 -17.81 -4.91 -18.19
CA LEU A 196 -18.68 -5.44 -19.25
C LEU A 196 -20.16 -5.37 -18.86
N SER A 197 -20.52 -5.66 -17.61
CA SER A 197 -21.90 -5.54 -17.14
C SER A 197 -22.41 -4.08 -17.14
N LEU A 198 -21.58 -3.13 -16.74
CA LEU A 198 -21.88 -1.70 -16.76
C LEU A 198 -22.10 -1.19 -18.19
N ILE A 199 -21.13 -1.41 -19.08
CA ILE A 199 -21.21 -0.95 -20.48
C ILE A 199 -22.32 -1.68 -21.24
N GLY A 200 -22.49 -2.98 -21.02
CA GLY A 200 -23.58 -3.78 -21.58
C GLY A 200 -24.98 -3.38 -21.09
N THR A 201 -25.08 -2.77 -19.91
CA THR A 201 -26.33 -2.17 -19.41
C THR A 201 -26.56 -0.80 -20.03
N MET A 202 -25.54 0.06 -20.08
CA MET A 202 -25.66 1.43 -20.62
C MET A 202 -25.92 1.49 -22.12
N LEU A 203 -25.32 0.58 -22.89
CA LEU A 203 -25.44 0.53 -24.36
C LEU A 203 -26.47 -0.51 -24.86
N ASP A 204 -27.13 -1.19 -23.93
CA ASP A 204 -27.98 -2.37 -24.14
C ASP A 204 -27.38 -3.44 -25.08
N ILE A 205 -26.22 -3.97 -24.68
CA ILE A 205 -25.49 -5.02 -25.42
C ILE A 205 -25.47 -6.30 -24.58
N PRO A 206 -26.36 -7.29 -24.85
CA PRO A 206 -26.49 -8.51 -24.05
C PRO A 206 -25.19 -9.31 -23.89
N LYS A 207 -24.42 -9.50 -24.97
CA LYS A 207 -23.15 -10.27 -24.94
C LYS A 207 -22.15 -9.80 -23.87
N TYR A 208 -22.14 -8.50 -23.55
CA TYR A 208 -21.26 -7.96 -22.50
C TYR A 208 -21.81 -8.29 -21.10
N LYS A 209 -23.13 -8.20 -20.90
CA LYS A 209 -23.79 -8.59 -19.64
C LYS A 209 -23.54 -10.07 -19.33
N ASP A 210 -23.70 -10.93 -20.33
CA ASP A 210 -23.46 -12.39 -20.21
C ASP A 210 -21.99 -12.69 -19.87
N LYS A 211 -21.04 -12.06 -20.56
CA LYS A 211 -19.60 -12.25 -20.30
C LYS A 211 -19.16 -11.67 -18.95
N GLY A 212 -19.75 -10.55 -18.53
CA GLY A 212 -19.53 -9.97 -17.21
C GLY A 212 -19.95 -10.94 -16.09
N ARG A 213 -21.14 -11.53 -16.24
CA ARG A 213 -21.63 -12.60 -15.34
C ARG A 213 -20.74 -13.84 -15.34
N GLU A 214 -20.27 -14.29 -16.50
CA GLU A 214 -19.34 -15.42 -16.63
C GLU A 214 -18.06 -15.20 -15.79
N PHE A 215 -17.46 -14.01 -15.87
CA PHE A 215 -16.29 -13.66 -15.06
C PHE A 215 -16.61 -13.59 -13.57
N ALA A 216 -17.72 -12.98 -13.16
CA ALA A 216 -18.09 -12.85 -11.74
C ALA A 216 -18.26 -14.22 -11.05
N HIS A 217 -19.06 -15.13 -11.62
CA HIS A 217 -19.23 -16.46 -11.02
C HIS A 217 -17.98 -17.34 -11.15
N THR A 218 -17.15 -17.15 -12.19
CA THR A 218 -15.89 -17.90 -12.29
C THR A 218 -14.85 -17.41 -11.28
N ALA A 219 -14.84 -16.11 -10.95
CA ALA A 219 -14.01 -15.54 -9.89
C ALA A 219 -14.28 -16.14 -8.51
N LEU A 220 -15.50 -16.62 -8.22
CA LEU A 220 -15.81 -17.30 -6.95
C LEU A 220 -14.97 -18.57 -6.74
N LYS A 221 -14.49 -19.20 -7.82
CA LYS A 221 -13.57 -20.36 -7.76
C LYS A 221 -12.14 -19.98 -7.38
N TYR A 222 -11.80 -18.69 -7.45
CA TYR A 222 -10.52 -18.13 -7.03
C TYR A 222 -10.52 -17.70 -5.56
N ILE A 223 -11.59 -17.98 -4.81
CA ILE A 223 -11.63 -17.81 -3.36
C ILE A 223 -10.90 -19.01 -2.71
N THR A 224 -9.92 -18.75 -1.83
CA THR A 224 -9.14 -19.81 -1.19
C THR A 224 -10.01 -20.66 -0.26
N PRO A 225 -9.82 -21.99 -0.22
CA PRO A 225 -10.84 -22.90 0.30
C PRO A 225 -10.98 -22.93 1.83
N LYS A 226 -10.02 -22.39 2.59
CA LYS A 226 -10.05 -22.41 4.06
C LYS A 226 -10.22 -21.01 4.63
N ASP A 227 -9.48 -20.05 4.10
CA ASP A 227 -9.37 -18.72 4.68
C ASP A 227 -10.22 -17.66 3.96
N GLY A 228 -10.52 -17.81 2.66
CA GLY A 228 -11.40 -16.90 1.92
C GLY A 228 -10.73 -15.69 1.23
N PHE A 229 -9.42 -15.75 0.95
CA PHE A 229 -8.75 -14.75 0.11
C PHE A 229 -9.07 -14.94 -1.38
N ILE A 230 -8.84 -13.95 -2.25
CA ILE A 230 -8.81 -14.14 -3.71
C ILE A 230 -7.37 -14.41 -4.15
N TYR A 231 -7.13 -15.60 -4.70
CA TYR A 231 -5.84 -15.95 -5.29
C TYR A 231 -5.81 -15.74 -6.81
N GLY A 232 -4.61 -15.76 -7.39
CA GLY A 232 -4.36 -15.50 -8.80
C GLY A 232 -3.62 -14.19 -9.06
N GLU A 233 -3.09 -13.55 -8.01
CA GLU A 233 -2.18 -12.41 -8.08
C GLU A 233 -0.73 -12.83 -8.33
N GLY A 234 -0.54 -13.82 -9.21
CA GLY A 234 0.70 -14.54 -9.45
C GLY A 234 0.42 -15.88 -10.09
N GLY A 235 1.26 -16.90 -9.85
CA GLY A 235 1.00 -18.25 -10.30
C GLY A 235 1.92 -19.29 -9.66
N PRO A 236 1.79 -20.59 -10.02
CA PRO A 236 0.69 -21.15 -10.79
C PRO A 236 -0.64 -21.16 -10.02
N ASN A 237 -1.74 -20.93 -10.74
CA ASN A 237 -3.12 -20.87 -10.21
C ASN A 237 -3.76 -22.26 -10.02
N SER A 238 -3.23 -23.28 -10.70
CA SER A 238 -3.84 -24.61 -10.83
C SER A 238 -3.69 -25.54 -9.60
N LYS A 239 -2.82 -25.17 -8.64
CA LYS A 239 -2.58 -25.94 -7.41
C LYS A 239 -1.97 -25.07 -6.33
N ALA A 240 -2.08 -25.49 -5.06
CA ALA A 240 -1.35 -24.92 -3.93
C ALA A 240 0.17 -25.21 -3.99
N SER A 241 0.96 -24.51 -3.17
CA SER A 241 2.39 -24.82 -2.93
C SER A 241 2.55 -26.07 -2.05
N PRO A 242 3.78 -26.59 -1.83
CA PRO A 242 4.02 -27.68 -0.89
C PRO A 242 3.51 -27.40 0.54
N LYS A 243 3.51 -26.13 1.00
CA LYS A 243 2.95 -25.74 2.31
C LYS A 243 1.48 -25.31 2.25
N GLY A 244 0.81 -25.52 1.12
CA GLY A 244 -0.62 -25.24 0.96
C GLY A 244 -0.98 -23.79 0.61
N CYS A 245 0.00 -22.93 0.30
CA CYS A 245 -0.25 -21.53 -0.03
C CYS A 245 -0.78 -21.32 -1.46
N PHE A 246 -1.57 -20.26 -1.64
CA PHE A 246 -2.01 -19.72 -2.92
C PHE A 246 -1.38 -18.35 -3.21
N SER A 247 -1.29 -17.95 -4.48
CA SER A 247 -0.69 -16.67 -4.90
C SER A 247 -1.67 -15.50 -4.67
N VAL A 248 -1.49 -14.75 -3.59
CA VAL A 248 -2.42 -13.75 -3.03
C VAL A 248 -1.67 -12.45 -2.76
N ASP A 249 -2.26 -11.32 -3.17
CA ASP A 249 -1.85 -9.95 -2.80
C ASP A 249 -3.03 -9.30 -2.07
N LEU A 250 -2.86 -9.00 -0.78
CA LEU A 250 -3.91 -8.41 0.07
C LEU A 250 -4.39 -7.06 -0.49
N GLY A 251 -3.46 -6.23 -0.99
CA GLY A 251 -3.76 -4.90 -1.52
C GLY A 251 -4.62 -4.97 -2.78
N TYR A 252 -4.20 -5.75 -3.78
CA TYR A 252 -5.01 -5.93 -5.00
C TYR A 252 -6.34 -6.65 -4.77
N ASN A 253 -6.43 -7.48 -3.73
CA ASN A 253 -7.71 -8.05 -3.30
C ASN A 253 -8.66 -6.94 -2.81
N VAL A 254 -8.26 -6.12 -1.85
CA VAL A 254 -9.15 -5.12 -1.22
C VAL A 254 -9.37 -3.85 -2.05
N GLU A 255 -8.45 -3.52 -2.97
CA GLU A 255 -8.46 -2.25 -3.72
C GLU A 255 -8.78 -2.35 -5.22
N GLU A 256 -8.93 -3.56 -5.77
CA GLU A 256 -9.29 -3.76 -7.19
C GLU A 256 -10.33 -4.89 -7.34
N SER A 257 -10.01 -6.10 -6.88
CA SER A 257 -10.84 -7.30 -7.11
C SER A 257 -12.16 -7.28 -6.33
N LEU A 258 -12.12 -7.07 -5.01
CA LEU A 258 -13.34 -7.02 -4.19
C LEU A 258 -14.24 -5.81 -4.52
N PRO A 259 -13.72 -4.57 -4.70
CA PRO A 259 -14.51 -3.44 -5.18
C PRO A 259 -15.25 -3.73 -6.49
N SER A 260 -14.57 -4.36 -7.46
CA SER A 260 -15.19 -4.72 -8.74
C SER A 260 -16.33 -5.72 -8.58
N LEU A 261 -16.19 -6.74 -7.73
CA LEU A 261 -17.25 -7.71 -7.49
C LEU A 261 -18.43 -7.12 -6.70
N VAL A 262 -18.18 -6.18 -5.76
CA VAL A 262 -19.25 -5.41 -5.10
C VAL A 262 -20.04 -4.60 -6.14
N LEU A 263 -19.34 -3.83 -6.98
CA LEU A 263 -19.97 -2.96 -7.97
C LEU A 263 -20.74 -3.77 -9.04
N TYR A 264 -20.19 -4.90 -9.49
CA TYR A 264 -20.92 -5.88 -10.30
C TYR A 264 -22.19 -6.35 -9.57
N GLY A 265 -22.06 -6.88 -8.35
CA GLY A 265 -23.16 -7.51 -7.63
C GLY A 265 -24.30 -6.54 -7.30
N LEU A 266 -23.98 -5.28 -6.98
CA LEU A 266 -24.96 -4.22 -6.77
C LEU A 266 -25.66 -3.78 -8.08
N LEU A 267 -24.92 -3.73 -9.20
CA LEU A 267 -25.47 -3.40 -10.51
C LEU A 267 -26.45 -4.49 -11.01
N THR A 268 -26.09 -5.76 -10.84
CA THR A 268 -26.84 -6.91 -11.37
C THR A 268 -27.82 -7.51 -10.36
N LYS A 269 -27.74 -7.13 -9.08
CA LYS A 269 -28.47 -7.71 -7.93
C LYS A 269 -28.13 -9.18 -7.71
N ASP A 270 -26.84 -9.50 -7.82
CA ASP A 270 -26.30 -10.85 -7.74
C ASP A 270 -25.86 -11.19 -6.30
N GLU A 271 -26.84 -11.67 -5.52
CA GLU A 271 -26.66 -12.01 -4.11
C GLU A 271 -25.64 -13.13 -3.88
N GLU A 272 -25.47 -14.07 -4.82
CA GLU A 272 -24.45 -15.14 -4.73
C GLU A 272 -23.03 -14.54 -4.67
N VAL A 273 -22.76 -13.57 -5.55
CA VAL A 273 -21.49 -12.85 -5.58
C VAL A 273 -21.35 -11.93 -4.37
N LEU A 274 -22.40 -11.18 -3.99
CA LEU A 274 -22.34 -10.29 -2.83
C LEU A 274 -22.10 -11.04 -1.52
N ASP A 275 -22.70 -12.22 -1.32
CA ASP A 275 -22.45 -13.07 -0.15
C ASP A 275 -21.02 -13.62 -0.11
N ALA A 276 -20.49 -14.04 -1.25
CA ALA A 276 -19.10 -14.51 -1.36
C ALA A 276 -18.09 -13.39 -1.08
N VAL A 277 -18.33 -12.20 -1.62
CA VAL A 277 -17.53 -11.00 -1.38
C VAL A 277 -17.63 -10.55 0.08
N THR A 278 -18.81 -10.62 0.70
CA THR A 278 -18.99 -10.31 2.14
C THR A 278 -18.07 -11.18 2.99
N ARG A 279 -18.06 -12.51 2.76
CA ARG A 279 -17.17 -13.43 3.48
C ARG A 279 -15.68 -13.07 3.27
N SER A 280 -15.28 -12.77 2.04
CA SER A 280 -13.91 -12.40 1.74
C SER A 280 -13.52 -11.06 2.41
N LEU A 281 -14.39 -10.06 2.43
CA LEU A 281 -14.15 -8.78 3.12
C LEU A 281 -13.91 -8.97 4.64
N HIS A 282 -14.56 -9.95 5.27
CA HIS A 282 -14.28 -10.31 6.69
C HIS A 282 -12.86 -10.85 6.85
N THR A 283 -12.43 -11.77 5.99
CA THR A 283 -11.06 -12.31 6.01
C THR A 283 -10.03 -11.21 5.86
N HIS A 284 -10.23 -10.29 4.91
CA HIS A 284 -9.27 -9.21 4.65
C HIS A 284 -9.22 -8.20 5.80
N MET A 285 -10.36 -7.88 6.42
CA MET A 285 -10.46 -6.96 7.56
C MET A 285 -9.61 -7.39 8.77
N GLU A 286 -9.27 -8.68 8.90
CA GLU A 286 -8.34 -9.17 9.93
C GLU A 286 -6.91 -8.61 9.80
N PHE A 287 -6.53 -8.12 8.62
CA PHE A 287 -5.21 -7.54 8.33
C PHE A 287 -5.20 -6.00 8.39
N MET A 288 -6.34 -5.36 8.67
CA MET A 288 -6.42 -3.92 8.90
C MET A 288 -5.86 -3.57 10.27
N LEU A 289 -4.76 -2.82 10.34
CA LEU A 289 -4.21 -2.30 11.59
C LEU A 289 -5.11 -1.18 12.15
N PRO A 290 -5.12 -0.93 13.48
CA PRO A 290 -6.04 0.04 14.09
C PRO A 290 -5.90 1.50 13.62
N ASP A 291 -4.78 1.85 12.98
CA ASP A 291 -4.50 3.15 12.37
C ASP A 291 -4.93 3.27 10.90
N GLY A 292 -5.56 2.24 10.32
CA GLY A 292 -6.00 2.24 8.93
C GLY A 292 -5.00 1.63 7.93
N GLY A 293 -3.85 1.15 8.40
CA GLY A 293 -2.83 0.52 7.56
C GLY A 293 -3.18 -0.92 7.18
N TRP A 294 -2.95 -1.28 5.91
CA TRP A 294 -3.09 -2.66 5.44
C TRP A 294 -1.80 -3.45 5.67
N ASP A 295 -1.85 -4.52 6.46
CA ASP A 295 -0.72 -5.42 6.70
C ASP A 295 -0.50 -6.40 5.53
N ASN A 296 -0.12 -5.86 4.37
CA ASN A 296 0.33 -6.60 3.18
C ASN A 296 1.84 -6.87 3.26
N SER A 297 2.37 -7.19 4.45
CA SER A 297 3.81 -7.43 4.70
C SER A 297 4.31 -8.82 4.22
N TRP A 298 3.41 -9.58 3.60
CA TRP A 298 3.56 -10.91 3.03
C TRP A 298 2.97 -10.88 1.61
N GLY A 299 2.73 -12.05 1.01
CA GLY A 299 1.97 -12.14 -0.25
C GLY A 299 2.80 -11.99 -1.52
N THR A 300 2.20 -12.36 -2.64
CA THR A 300 2.75 -12.03 -3.96
C THR A 300 2.63 -10.53 -4.21
N ARG A 301 3.43 -10.01 -5.14
CA ARG A 301 3.42 -8.60 -5.56
C ARG A 301 3.66 -7.58 -4.43
N ASN A 302 4.26 -7.96 -3.31
CA ASN A 302 4.63 -7.07 -2.20
C ASN A 302 5.35 -5.77 -2.64
N TYR A 303 6.05 -5.78 -3.79
CA TYR A 303 6.58 -4.58 -4.47
C TYR A 303 5.55 -3.46 -4.75
N LYS A 304 4.24 -3.77 -4.72
CA LYS A 304 3.12 -2.83 -4.85
C LYS A 304 2.72 -2.17 -3.53
N TRP A 305 2.98 -2.81 -2.39
CA TRP A 305 2.50 -2.37 -1.08
C TRP A 305 2.96 -0.96 -0.71
N THR A 306 2.02 -0.17 -0.23
CA THR A 306 2.18 1.11 0.47
C THR A 306 1.53 0.91 1.85
N TYR A 307 1.95 1.59 2.92
CA TYR A 307 1.40 1.28 4.26
C TYR A 307 -0.13 1.37 4.34
N TRP A 308 -0.73 2.25 3.52
CA TRP A 308 -2.16 2.43 3.38
C TRP A 308 -2.86 1.51 2.37
N GLY A 309 -2.15 0.69 1.58
CA GLY A 309 -2.76 -0.04 0.45
C GLY A 309 -1.78 -0.50 -0.64
N SER A 310 -2.08 -0.23 -1.91
CA SER A 310 -1.19 -0.52 -3.04
C SER A 310 -1.04 0.68 -3.99
N ARG A 311 0.18 0.84 -4.51
CA ARG A 311 0.61 2.05 -5.26
C ARG A 311 -0.08 2.31 -6.61
N THR A 312 -0.76 1.32 -7.19
CA THR A 312 -1.39 1.40 -8.53
C THR A 312 -2.74 0.67 -8.56
N SER A 313 -3.54 0.90 -7.53
CA SER A 313 -4.91 0.37 -7.36
C SER A 313 -5.90 1.50 -7.04
N ASP A 314 -7.20 1.22 -7.11
CA ASP A 314 -8.26 2.24 -6.98
C ASP A 314 -8.63 2.58 -5.53
N GLY A 315 -8.34 1.70 -4.57
CA GLY A 315 -8.58 1.91 -3.13
C GLY A 315 -9.72 1.07 -2.56
N CYS A 316 -9.66 0.76 -1.26
CA CYS A 316 -10.62 -0.15 -0.63
C CYS A 316 -11.99 0.48 -0.30
N GLN A 317 -12.13 1.79 -0.48
CA GLN A 317 -13.29 2.58 -0.04
C GLN A 317 -14.59 2.07 -0.64
N ALA A 318 -14.64 1.80 -1.95
CA ALA A 318 -15.88 1.41 -2.62
C ALA A 318 -16.45 0.09 -2.07
N ALA A 319 -15.64 -0.96 -1.93
CA ALA A 319 -16.12 -2.24 -1.41
C ALA A 319 -16.68 -2.13 0.02
N TYR A 320 -15.87 -1.56 0.92
CA TYR A 320 -16.21 -1.51 2.34
C TYR A 320 -17.32 -0.49 2.66
N THR A 321 -17.44 0.62 1.91
CA THR A 321 -18.53 1.58 2.13
C THR A 321 -19.86 1.03 1.64
N LEU A 322 -19.90 0.49 0.42
CA LEU A 322 -21.14 0.03 -0.21
C LEU A 322 -21.70 -1.27 0.40
N MET A 323 -20.88 -2.01 1.15
CA MET A 323 -21.31 -3.21 1.89
C MET A 323 -21.62 -2.93 3.36
N ALA A 324 -21.52 -1.68 3.85
CA ALA A 324 -21.65 -1.35 5.26
C ALA A 324 -23.02 -1.71 5.90
N ASP A 325 -24.08 -1.82 5.10
CA ASP A 325 -25.40 -2.30 5.56
C ASP A 325 -25.40 -3.80 5.89
N ARG A 326 -24.42 -4.59 5.38
CA ARG A 326 -24.23 -6.01 5.72
C ARG A 326 -23.38 -6.19 6.98
N ASP A 327 -22.38 -5.34 7.17
CA ASP A 327 -21.60 -5.27 8.42
C ASP A 327 -21.08 -3.83 8.67
N PRO A 328 -21.49 -3.16 9.76
CA PRO A 328 -21.09 -1.77 10.01
C PRO A 328 -19.60 -1.62 10.37
N ARG A 329 -18.87 -2.72 10.63
CA ARG A 329 -17.40 -2.70 10.71
C ARG A 329 -16.77 -2.27 9.40
N PHE A 330 -17.39 -2.58 8.26
CA PHE A 330 -16.87 -2.18 6.95
C PHE A 330 -16.81 -0.66 6.78
N TYR A 331 -17.82 0.09 7.23
CA TYR A 331 -17.75 1.56 7.25
C TYR A 331 -16.51 2.04 8.04
N LYS A 332 -16.24 1.41 9.20
CA LYS A 332 -15.06 1.74 10.01
C LYS A 332 -13.74 1.39 9.33
N VAL A 333 -13.67 0.32 8.53
CA VAL A 333 -12.51 0.00 7.68
C VAL A 333 -12.27 1.11 6.66
N ALA A 334 -13.31 1.49 5.90
CA ALA A 334 -13.21 2.55 4.90
C ALA A 334 -12.83 3.90 5.53
N LEU A 335 -13.43 4.27 6.68
CA LEU A 335 -13.10 5.48 7.43
C LEU A 335 -11.63 5.50 7.88
N ARG A 336 -11.17 4.44 8.57
CA ARG A 336 -9.79 4.38 9.09
C ARG A 336 -8.75 4.43 7.97
N ASN A 337 -8.96 3.70 6.88
CA ASN A 337 -8.06 3.76 5.74
C ASN A 337 -8.04 5.16 5.10
N THR A 338 -9.20 5.80 4.94
CA THR A 338 -9.29 7.15 4.36
C THR A 338 -8.66 8.21 5.27
N GLN A 339 -8.72 8.04 6.59
CA GLN A 339 -7.96 8.87 7.55
C GLN A 339 -6.45 8.72 7.33
N LEU A 340 -5.94 7.51 7.12
CA LEU A 340 -4.52 7.28 6.79
C LEU A 340 -4.12 7.85 5.42
N LEU A 341 -5.01 7.80 4.42
CA LEU A 341 -4.80 8.48 3.12
C LEU A 341 -4.71 10.01 3.28
N GLN A 342 -5.48 10.61 4.21
CA GLN A 342 -5.34 12.02 4.57
C GLN A 342 -3.99 12.30 5.25
N GLU A 343 -3.55 11.46 6.19
CA GLU A 343 -2.23 11.61 6.82
C GLU A 343 -1.10 11.53 5.80
N CYS A 344 -1.21 10.65 4.80
CA CYS A 344 -0.27 10.49 3.68
C CYS A 344 -0.47 11.51 2.54
N THR A 345 -1.45 12.42 2.63
CA THR A 345 -1.64 13.50 1.66
C THR A 345 -0.88 14.75 2.08
N LYS A 346 -0.01 15.29 1.21
CA LYS A 346 0.64 16.61 1.39
C LYS A 346 0.67 17.33 0.05
N ASP A 347 0.70 18.66 0.06
CA ASP A 347 0.66 19.51 -1.14
C ASP A 347 -0.46 19.16 -2.14
N ASN A 348 -1.58 18.66 -1.59
CA ASN A 348 -2.78 18.17 -2.30
C ASN A 348 -2.58 16.86 -3.11
N LEU A 349 -1.55 16.06 -2.81
CA LEU A 349 -1.24 14.79 -3.49
C LEU A 349 -1.00 13.66 -2.48
N LEU A 350 -1.39 12.43 -2.84
CA LEU A 350 -1.19 11.22 -2.03
C LEU A 350 0.22 10.66 -2.23
N TYR A 351 1.00 10.56 -1.15
CA TYR A 351 2.34 9.96 -1.16
C TYR A 351 2.29 8.44 -0.94
N GLY A 352 3.29 7.72 -1.46
CA GLY A 352 3.37 6.26 -1.43
C GLY A 352 3.62 5.62 -0.05
N GLY A 353 3.59 6.39 1.03
CA GLY A 353 3.68 5.89 2.39
C GLY A 353 4.07 6.95 3.43
N PRO A 354 4.03 6.62 4.74
CA PRO A 354 4.00 7.61 5.82
C PRO A 354 5.28 8.44 5.97
N HIS A 355 6.46 7.89 5.63
CA HIS A 355 7.75 8.57 5.85
C HIS A 355 8.35 9.17 4.57
N TYR A 356 7.62 9.16 3.46
CA TYR A 356 8.05 9.77 2.19
C TYR A 356 8.48 11.25 2.36
N VAL A 357 7.65 12.04 3.05
CA VAL A 357 7.85 13.49 3.19
C VAL A 357 9.00 13.82 4.14
N SER A 358 9.16 13.10 5.25
CA SER A 358 10.31 13.27 6.16
C SER A 358 11.63 12.85 5.48
N HIS A 359 11.59 11.84 4.63
CA HIS A 359 12.72 11.40 3.82
C HIS A 359 12.94 12.20 2.53
N GLN A 360 12.07 13.18 2.22
CA GLN A 360 12.16 14.06 1.04
C GLN A 360 12.03 13.34 -0.30
N VAL A 361 11.30 12.22 -0.33
CA VAL A 361 11.01 11.46 -1.55
C VAL A 361 9.90 12.16 -2.34
N PRO A 362 10.07 12.45 -3.65
CA PRO A 362 9.04 13.09 -4.46
C PRO A 362 7.83 12.17 -4.64
N VAL A 363 6.64 12.80 -4.76
CA VAL A 363 5.36 12.09 -4.96
C VAL A 363 5.25 11.52 -6.37
N CYS A 364 4.77 10.28 -6.46
CA CYS A 364 4.30 9.69 -7.70
C CYS A 364 2.80 9.98 -7.84
N VAL A 365 2.40 10.66 -8.91
CA VAL A 365 1.00 11.08 -9.12
C VAL A 365 0.05 9.90 -9.37
N HIS A 366 0.58 8.73 -9.72
CA HIS A 366 -0.19 7.50 -9.97
C HIS A 366 -1.06 7.10 -8.77
N HIS A 367 -0.54 7.23 -7.55
CA HIS A 367 -1.34 6.94 -6.34
C HIS A 367 -2.59 7.83 -6.29
N THR A 368 -2.43 9.12 -6.61
CA THR A 368 -3.50 10.12 -6.51
C THR A 368 -4.58 9.91 -7.56
N PHE A 369 -4.23 9.69 -8.83
CA PHE A 369 -5.25 9.58 -9.89
C PHE A 369 -6.03 8.26 -9.88
N CYS A 370 -5.51 7.17 -9.31
CA CYS A 370 -6.32 5.96 -9.10
C CYS A 370 -7.24 6.10 -7.88
N HIS A 371 -6.71 6.53 -6.73
CA HIS A 371 -7.47 6.56 -5.47
C HIS A 371 -8.61 7.58 -5.44
N ILE A 372 -8.47 8.69 -6.16
CA ILE A 372 -9.51 9.71 -6.30
C ILE A 372 -10.81 9.14 -6.92
N LYS A 373 -10.71 8.06 -7.71
CA LYS A 373 -11.85 7.38 -8.32
C LYS A 373 -12.74 6.71 -7.28
N ALA A 374 -12.17 5.91 -6.36
CA ALA A 374 -12.95 5.27 -5.31
C ALA A 374 -13.62 6.26 -4.36
N LEU A 375 -12.99 7.42 -4.09
CA LEU A 375 -13.63 8.52 -3.35
C LEU A 375 -14.84 9.09 -4.10
N THR A 376 -14.77 9.19 -5.43
CA THR A 376 -15.89 9.63 -6.28
C THR A 376 -17.01 8.59 -6.28
N THR A 377 -16.68 7.31 -6.43
CA THR A 377 -17.65 6.19 -6.43
C THR A 377 -18.49 6.17 -5.15
N ILE A 378 -17.91 6.38 -3.96
CA ILE A 378 -18.68 6.38 -2.71
C ILE A 378 -19.61 7.61 -2.58
N LEU A 379 -19.20 8.79 -3.06
CA LEU A 379 -20.04 9.99 -3.03
C LEU A 379 -21.22 9.89 -4.01
N GLU A 380 -21.01 9.29 -5.19
CA GLU A 380 -22.07 9.04 -6.19
C GLU A 380 -23.08 7.98 -5.75
N HIS A 381 -22.71 7.14 -4.80
CA HIS A 381 -23.57 6.12 -4.19
C HIS A 381 -24.09 6.53 -2.79
N GLU A 382 -23.89 7.77 -2.36
CA GLU A 382 -24.43 8.26 -1.09
C GLU A 382 -25.97 8.28 -1.18
N HIS A 383 -26.63 7.37 -0.47
CA HIS A 383 -28.10 7.28 -0.49
C HIS A 383 -28.76 7.56 0.87
N LYS A 384 -28.09 7.26 1.99
CA LYS A 384 -28.36 7.80 3.33
C LYS A 384 -27.06 7.77 4.15
N PRO A 385 -26.73 8.79 4.96
CA PRO A 385 -25.64 8.68 5.91
C PRO A 385 -25.99 7.61 6.95
N VAL A 386 -25.31 6.46 6.88
CA VAL A 386 -25.41 5.42 7.90
C VAL A 386 -24.87 6.04 9.19
N LYS A 387 -25.73 6.31 10.17
CA LYS A 387 -25.35 6.85 11.47
C LYS A 387 -24.70 5.75 12.32
N VAL A 388 -23.49 5.39 11.95
CA VAL A 388 -22.66 4.41 12.65
C VAL A 388 -22.01 5.06 13.86
N ASN A 389 -22.24 4.52 15.06
CA ASN A 389 -21.44 4.88 16.23
C ASN A 389 -20.07 4.15 16.16
N ILE A 390 -19.07 4.81 15.60
CA ILE A 390 -17.74 4.26 15.31
C ILE A 390 -17.01 3.77 16.57
N ASP A 391 -17.25 4.40 17.72
CA ASP A 391 -16.64 4.02 19.00
C ASP A 391 -17.16 2.69 19.55
N SER A 392 -18.45 2.41 19.33
CA SER A 392 -19.07 1.13 19.71
C SER A 392 -18.63 -0.06 18.86
N ILE A 393 -18.01 0.20 17.71
CA ILE A 393 -17.55 -0.83 16.77
C ILE A 393 -16.08 -1.13 17.00
N LYS A 394 -15.72 -2.41 17.01
CA LYS A 394 -14.32 -2.87 17.02
C LYS A 394 -13.97 -3.61 15.72
N LEU A 395 -12.87 -3.19 15.10
CA LEU A 395 -12.20 -3.96 14.07
C LEU A 395 -11.42 -5.11 14.73
N PRO A 396 -11.15 -6.24 14.03
CA PRO A 396 -10.53 -7.40 14.66
C PRO A 396 -9.17 -7.09 15.31
N ARG A 397 -8.34 -6.25 14.69
CA ARG A 397 -7.05 -5.82 15.24
C ARG A 397 -7.17 -4.72 16.30
N GLU A 398 -8.34 -4.17 16.61
CA GLU A 398 -8.51 -3.35 17.81
C GLU A 398 -8.59 -4.23 19.08
N GLU A 399 -8.99 -5.50 18.95
CA GLU A 399 -9.13 -6.44 20.06
C GLU A 399 -7.85 -7.27 20.32
N ALA A 400 -7.79 -7.95 21.47
CA ALA A 400 -6.67 -8.81 21.88
C ALA A 400 -7.09 -10.29 21.88
N TYR A 401 -7.19 -10.90 20.70
CA TYR A 401 -7.70 -12.26 20.49
C TYR A 401 -6.65 -13.39 20.63
N GLY A 402 -5.40 -13.09 20.99
CA GLY A 402 -4.32 -14.09 21.06
C GLY A 402 -3.68 -14.35 19.69
N ILE A 403 -3.68 -15.60 19.23
CA ILE A 403 -3.09 -16.02 17.93
C ILE A 403 -4.19 -16.45 16.96
N ARG A 404 -4.09 -16.00 15.70
CA ARG A 404 -4.90 -16.49 14.57
C ARG A 404 -3.98 -16.88 13.41
N ALA A 405 -4.16 -18.09 12.87
CA ALA A 405 -3.35 -18.60 11.77
C ALA A 405 -4.20 -18.72 10.49
N PHE A 406 -3.64 -18.27 9.37
CA PHE A 406 -4.20 -18.34 8.03
C PHE A 406 -3.35 -19.35 7.23
N SER A 407 -3.97 -20.47 6.87
CA SER A 407 -3.26 -21.66 6.37
C SER A 407 -3.07 -21.68 4.85
N ASP A 408 -3.92 -20.97 4.09
CA ASP A 408 -3.83 -20.77 2.64
C ASP A 408 -2.74 -19.72 2.27
N ILE A 409 -2.12 -19.10 3.27
CA ILE A 409 -1.02 -18.12 3.14
C ILE A 409 0.09 -18.29 4.21
N GLN A 410 0.06 -19.37 5.00
CA GLN A 410 1.03 -19.69 6.07
C GLN A 410 1.44 -18.48 6.94
N THR A 411 0.46 -17.66 7.34
CA THR A 411 0.68 -16.38 8.04
C THR A 411 -0.10 -16.33 9.35
N TRP A 412 0.56 -15.87 10.40
CA TRP A 412 0.08 -15.93 11.79
C TRP A 412 -0.01 -14.52 12.37
N LEU A 413 -1.23 -14.09 12.67
CA LEU A 413 -1.51 -12.83 13.35
C LEU A 413 -1.50 -13.03 14.87
N VAL A 414 -0.85 -12.11 15.58
CA VAL A 414 -0.86 -12.06 17.06
C VAL A 414 -1.48 -10.75 17.52
N ALA A 415 -2.42 -10.80 18.46
CA ALA A 415 -3.03 -9.64 19.09
C ALA A 415 -3.09 -9.85 20.60
N LYS A 416 -2.15 -9.24 21.33
CA LYS A 416 -1.96 -9.44 22.77
C LYS A 416 -1.67 -8.10 23.45
N GLY A 417 -2.50 -7.74 24.43
CA GLY A 417 -2.45 -6.41 25.04
C GLY A 417 -2.57 -5.32 23.98
N LYS A 418 -1.60 -4.42 23.92
CA LYS A 418 -1.54 -3.32 22.94
C LYS A 418 -0.66 -3.58 21.71
N PHE A 419 -0.03 -4.76 21.65
CA PHE A 419 0.82 -5.18 20.53
C PHE A 419 0.04 -5.96 19.48
N ARG A 420 0.37 -5.72 18.21
CA ARG A 420 -0.11 -6.45 17.04
C ARG A 420 1.10 -6.96 16.26
N GLY A 421 1.20 -8.28 16.13
CA GLY A 421 2.27 -8.97 15.41
C GLY A 421 1.75 -9.71 14.19
N THR A 422 2.62 -9.92 13.20
CA THR A 422 2.39 -10.79 12.04
C THR A 422 3.67 -11.55 11.74
N ILE A 423 3.59 -12.88 11.73
CA ILE A 423 4.70 -13.79 11.45
C ILE A 423 4.33 -14.60 10.20
N THR A 424 5.17 -14.60 9.16
CA THR A 424 4.85 -15.29 7.89
C THR A 424 5.89 -16.33 7.48
N GLY A 425 5.38 -17.45 6.99
CA GLY A 425 6.13 -18.51 6.31
C GLY A 425 5.59 -18.73 4.89
N TYR A 426 5.00 -17.70 4.28
CA TYR A 426 4.44 -17.75 2.94
C TYR A 426 5.47 -18.23 1.90
N ASP A 427 5.13 -19.24 1.10
CA ASP A 427 6.08 -19.92 0.18
C ASP A 427 5.72 -19.73 -1.32
N ARG A 428 5.14 -18.58 -1.68
CA ARG A 428 4.73 -18.24 -3.06
C ARG A 428 5.38 -16.98 -3.58
N GLU A 429 6.39 -17.19 -4.41
CA GLU A 429 7.02 -16.12 -5.16
C GLU A 429 6.14 -15.65 -6.34
N TYR A 430 6.31 -14.40 -6.74
CA TYR A 430 5.57 -13.82 -7.86
C TYR A 430 6.27 -14.09 -9.19
N LYS A 431 5.75 -15.07 -9.95
CA LYS A 431 6.33 -15.49 -11.24
C LYS A 431 7.78 -15.95 -11.04
N GLU A 432 8.73 -15.39 -11.79
CA GLU A 432 10.16 -15.70 -11.66
C GLU A 432 10.87 -14.80 -10.62
N THR A 433 10.17 -13.83 -10.02
CA THR A 433 10.76 -12.86 -9.10
C THR A 433 11.12 -13.49 -7.76
N LYS A 434 12.41 -13.80 -7.59
CA LYS A 434 12.97 -14.24 -6.32
C LYS A 434 13.05 -13.09 -5.31
N ASN A 435 12.97 -13.41 -4.02
CA ASN A 435 13.11 -12.43 -2.93
C ASN A 435 12.11 -11.25 -2.98
N GLY A 436 10.95 -11.45 -3.60
CA GLY A 436 9.93 -10.40 -3.77
C GLY A 436 9.20 -9.97 -2.49
N HIS A 437 9.17 -10.83 -1.47
CA HIS A 437 8.56 -10.61 -0.15
C HIS A 437 9.37 -11.35 0.93
N ALA A 438 9.09 -11.08 2.21
CA ALA A 438 9.66 -11.84 3.32
C ALA A 438 8.96 -13.19 3.55
N THR A 439 9.73 -14.19 3.98
CA THR A 439 9.24 -15.51 4.43
C THR A 439 10.08 -15.99 5.63
N GLY A 440 10.36 -17.28 5.78
CA GLY A 440 11.33 -17.76 6.78
C GLY A 440 10.81 -17.84 8.21
N GLY A 441 9.49 -17.69 8.42
CA GLY A 441 8.92 -17.50 9.75
C GLY A 441 9.35 -16.17 10.37
N ALA A 442 9.46 -15.12 9.57
CA ALA A 442 9.88 -13.79 10.00
C ALA A 442 8.72 -12.98 10.61
N LEU A 443 9.04 -12.12 11.57
CA LEU A 443 8.14 -11.08 12.09
C LEU A 443 8.08 -9.91 11.10
N THR A 444 7.08 -9.92 10.21
CA THR A 444 6.91 -8.94 9.13
C THR A 444 6.01 -7.76 9.53
N MET A 445 5.33 -7.83 10.67
CA MET A 445 4.76 -6.66 11.31
C MET A 445 4.91 -6.78 12.82
N LEU A 446 5.37 -5.71 13.46
CA LEU A 446 5.17 -5.45 14.88
C LEU A 446 4.69 -4.02 15.04
N TRP A 447 3.48 -3.84 15.55
CA TRP A 447 2.79 -2.56 15.69
C TRP A 447 2.29 -2.40 17.12
N HIS A 448 2.21 -1.16 17.60
CA HIS A 448 1.68 -0.83 18.93
C HIS A 448 0.92 0.51 18.91
N GLU A 449 -0.17 0.60 19.69
CA GLU A 449 -1.18 1.68 19.59
C GLU A 449 -0.64 3.11 19.74
N LYS A 450 0.41 3.29 20.55
CA LYS A 450 1.04 4.59 20.77
C LYS A 450 2.13 4.94 19.76
N THR A 451 2.61 3.99 18.97
CA THR A 451 3.84 4.15 18.15
C THR A 451 3.64 3.90 16.67
N GLY A 452 2.51 3.28 16.28
CA GLY A 452 2.38 2.69 14.94
C GLY A 452 3.34 1.49 14.78
N PRO A 453 3.83 1.22 13.56
CA PRO A 453 4.84 0.21 13.29
C PRO A 453 6.15 0.45 14.06
N ILE A 454 6.66 -0.63 14.65
CA ILE A 454 7.97 -0.77 15.31
C ILE A 454 8.91 -1.56 14.40
N PHE A 455 8.42 -2.67 13.85
CA PHE A 455 9.05 -3.44 12.77
C PHE A 455 8.05 -3.62 11.64
N ALA A 456 8.52 -3.55 10.40
CA ALA A 456 7.74 -3.82 9.21
C ALA A 456 8.59 -4.62 8.22
N GLY A 457 7.94 -5.50 7.45
CA GLY A 457 8.57 -6.20 6.34
C GLY A 457 8.78 -5.29 5.14
N SER A 458 9.47 -5.82 4.14
CA SER A 458 9.61 -5.23 2.80
C SER A 458 9.91 -6.35 1.81
N MET A 459 10.15 -5.99 0.55
CA MET A 459 10.89 -6.87 -0.37
C MET A 459 12.23 -7.27 0.28
N ASN A 460 12.64 -8.54 0.14
CA ASN A 460 13.96 -9.02 0.58
C ASN A 460 15.09 -8.53 -0.33
N GLN A 461 14.76 -8.15 -1.57
CA GLN A 461 15.62 -7.39 -2.46
C GLN A 461 14.73 -6.43 -3.26
N TYR A 462 14.98 -5.12 -3.17
CA TYR A 462 14.24 -4.14 -3.97
C TYR A 462 14.56 -4.34 -5.46
N GLN A 463 13.53 -4.54 -6.27
CA GLN A 463 13.62 -4.88 -7.69
C GLN A 463 12.54 -4.12 -8.44
N LEU A 464 12.92 -3.35 -9.46
CA LEU A 464 12.00 -2.57 -10.30
C LEU A 464 11.26 -3.48 -11.30
N PHE A 465 10.32 -4.28 -10.79
CA PHE A 465 9.53 -5.20 -11.62
C PHE A 465 8.63 -4.46 -12.63
N GLU A 466 8.06 -3.33 -12.23
CA GLU A 466 7.34 -2.41 -13.11
C GLU A 466 7.98 -1.02 -13.01
N ALA A 467 9.08 -0.79 -13.74
CA ALA A 467 9.92 0.40 -13.60
C ALA A 467 9.16 1.74 -13.73
N ASP A 468 8.19 1.83 -14.64
CA ASP A 468 7.35 3.03 -14.84
C ASP A 468 6.29 3.25 -13.74
N ASN A 469 6.04 2.25 -12.91
CA ASN A 469 5.06 2.24 -11.81
C ASN A 469 5.71 2.01 -10.43
N MET A 470 7.04 2.14 -10.37
CA MET A 470 7.87 2.10 -9.18
C MET A 470 8.81 3.32 -9.19
N GLN A 471 9.48 3.58 -8.06
CA GLN A 471 10.47 4.66 -7.97
C GLN A 471 11.83 4.01 -7.80
N ALA A 472 12.83 4.48 -8.55
CA ALA A 472 14.19 3.93 -8.43
C ALA A 472 14.74 4.18 -7.03
N ASP A 473 15.23 3.13 -6.39
CA ASP A 473 16.05 3.25 -5.20
C ASP A 473 17.50 3.46 -5.62
N THR A 474 18.05 4.62 -5.26
CA THR A 474 19.41 5.04 -5.59
C THR A 474 20.31 5.12 -4.35
N ASP A 475 19.83 4.71 -3.17
CA ASP A 475 20.64 4.68 -1.96
C ASP A 475 21.52 3.41 -1.95
N PRO A 476 22.86 3.51 -2.05
CA PRO A 476 23.75 2.34 -2.03
C PRO A 476 23.79 1.61 -0.67
N LEU A 477 23.17 2.16 0.38
CA LEU A 477 23.04 1.59 1.71
C LEU A 477 21.59 1.22 2.04
N SER A 478 20.67 1.23 1.06
CA SER A 478 19.33 0.70 1.25
C SER A 478 19.37 -0.81 1.55
N MET A 479 18.37 -1.28 2.30
CA MET A 479 18.25 -2.69 2.68
C MET A 479 16.81 -3.04 3.04
N PRO A 480 16.47 -4.34 3.15
CA PRO A 480 15.17 -4.77 3.64
C PRO A 480 14.89 -4.29 5.07
N LEU A 481 13.64 -3.95 5.35
CA LEU A 481 13.16 -3.56 6.67
C LEU A 481 12.91 -4.76 7.60
N THR A 482 12.71 -5.95 7.03
CA THR A 482 12.41 -7.17 7.79
C THR A 482 13.53 -7.52 8.78
N PRO A 483 13.23 -7.66 10.10
CA PRO A 483 14.14 -8.22 11.09
C PRO A 483 14.56 -9.64 10.71
N ARG A 484 15.87 -9.92 10.73
CA ARG A 484 16.42 -11.12 10.08
C ARG A 484 17.77 -11.56 10.64
N ILE A 485 18.15 -12.78 10.29
CA ILE A 485 19.52 -13.26 10.36
C ILE A 485 20.10 -13.20 8.93
N GLU A 486 21.29 -12.64 8.78
CA GLU A 486 21.98 -12.41 7.51
C GLU A 486 23.44 -12.89 7.59
N LEU A 487 23.87 -13.61 6.56
CA LEU A 487 25.25 -14.04 6.33
C LEU A 487 25.68 -13.60 4.92
N ARG A 488 26.88 -13.03 4.80
CA ARG A 488 27.50 -12.66 3.52
C ARG A 488 28.76 -13.48 3.24
N VAL A 489 28.83 -14.08 2.06
CA VAL A 489 29.98 -14.87 1.60
C VAL A 489 30.26 -14.49 0.15
N GLY A 490 31.30 -13.67 -0.06
CA GLY A 490 31.52 -13.01 -1.34
C GLY A 490 30.35 -12.07 -1.67
N GLU A 491 29.79 -12.19 -2.87
CA GLU A 491 28.62 -11.42 -3.32
C GLU A 491 27.29 -12.03 -2.87
N SER A 492 27.28 -13.31 -2.44
CA SER A 492 26.07 -14.01 -2.03
C SER A 492 25.62 -13.62 -0.62
N VAL A 493 24.31 -13.40 -0.47
CA VAL A 493 23.63 -13.09 0.79
C VAL A 493 22.67 -14.23 1.13
N PHE A 494 22.90 -14.86 2.27
CA PHE A 494 22.09 -15.96 2.81
C PHE A 494 21.29 -15.41 3.99
N MET A 495 19.97 -15.57 3.98
CA MET A 495 19.09 -15.01 5.01
C MET A 495 18.01 -16.00 5.41
N ASN A 496 17.64 -16.01 6.69
CA ASN A 496 16.54 -16.86 7.15
C ASN A 496 15.21 -16.46 6.46
N ILE A 497 15.03 -15.17 6.18
CA ILE A 497 13.83 -14.62 5.55
C ILE A 497 13.68 -14.97 4.05
N HIS A 498 14.65 -15.67 3.46
CA HIS A 498 14.54 -16.28 2.13
C HIS A 498 13.93 -17.68 2.16
N ASP A 499 13.95 -18.37 3.31
CA ASP A 499 13.63 -19.80 3.38
C ASP A 499 12.12 -20.08 3.20
N LEU A 500 11.77 -20.54 1.99
CA LEU A 500 10.42 -20.97 1.63
C LEU A 500 10.02 -22.25 2.39
N GLY A 501 10.99 -23.07 2.83
CA GLY A 501 10.78 -24.31 3.59
C GLY A 501 10.54 -24.12 5.09
N ALA A 502 10.65 -22.90 5.61
CA ALA A 502 10.56 -22.62 7.04
C ALA A 502 9.24 -23.08 7.69
N GLN A 503 9.34 -23.53 8.94
CA GLN A 503 8.23 -24.04 9.75
C GLN A 503 7.82 -23.01 10.82
N ILE A 504 6.52 -22.95 11.13
CA ILE A 504 5.94 -22.14 12.20
C ILE A 504 5.12 -23.04 13.12
N GLU A 505 5.33 -22.94 14.42
CA GLU A 505 4.58 -23.69 15.44
C GLU A 505 4.19 -22.77 16.61
N ARG A 506 3.07 -23.07 17.27
CA ARG A 506 2.71 -22.41 18.53
C ARG A 506 3.58 -22.98 19.65
N GLY A 507 4.17 -22.10 20.45
CA GLY A 507 4.84 -22.49 21.69
C GLY A 507 3.85 -22.58 22.85
N ASP A 508 4.16 -23.42 23.84
CA ASP A 508 3.40 -23.55 25.07
C ASP A 508 4.15 -22.86 26.22
N ILE A 509 3.68 -21.65 26.59
CA ILE A 509 4.09 -20.93 27.80
C ILE A 509 2.84 -20.25 28.36
N SER A 510 2.44 -20.66 29.56
CA SER A 510 1.22 -20.14 30.21
C SER A 510 1.18 -18.62 30.27
N GLY A 511 0.02 -18.04 29.92
CA GLY A 511 -0.24 -16.60 29.91
C GLY A 511 0.32 -15.83 28.70
N GLN A 512 1.19 -16.41 27.88
CA GLN A 512 1.87 -15.72 26.76
C GLN A 512 1.43 -16.27 25.41
N GLU A 513 1.40 -15.41 24.38
CA GLU A 513 1.32 -15.91 23.00
C GLU A 513 2.73 -16.16 22.48
N VAL A 514 3.04 -17.42 22.19
CA VAL A 514 4.37 -17.83 21.73
C VAL A 514 4.28 -18.44 20.34
N ILE A 515 5.15 -17.97 19.45
CA ILE A 515 5.38 -18.56 18.13
C ILE A 515 6.86 -18.91 18.04
N LYS A 516 7.16 -20.16 17.68
CA LYS A 516 8.51 -20.61 17.35
C LYS A 516 8.58 -20.84 15.85
N THR A 517 9.71 -20.47 15.24
CA THR A 517 9.96 -20.70 13.83
C THR A 517 11.31 -21.39 13.63
N ARG A 518 11.36 -22.31 12.69
CA ARG A 518 12.59 -23.02 12.26
C ARG A 518 12.82 -22.71 10.79
N SER A 519 14.02 -22.32 10.44
CA SER A 519 14.41 -21.86 9.10
C SER A 519 15.90 -22.12 8.85
N LYS A 520 16.35 -21.91 7.62
CA LYS A 520 17.75 -22.04 7.20
C LYS A 520 18.25 -20.72 6.60
N LEU A 521 19.54 -20.44 6.71
CA LEU A 521 20.15 -19.38 5.90
C LEU A 521 20.30 -19.88 4.47
N VAL A 522 19.47 -19.38 3.55
CA VAL A 522 19.55 -19.72 2.12
C VAL A 522 19.68 -18.47 1.26
N ASP A 523 20.22 -18.61 0.05
CA ASP A 523 20.26 -17.53 -0.94
C ASP A 523 18.90 -17.38 -1.69
N LYS A 524 18.84 -16.45 -2.65
CA LYS A 524 17.66 -16.23 -3.50
C LYS A 524 17.22 -17.46 -4.31
N ASN A 525 18.10 -18.44 -4.49
CA ASN A 525 17.87 -19.67 -5.24
C ASN A 525 17.57 -20.86 -4.31
N GLN A 526 17.36 -20.61 -3.01
CA GLN A 526 17.18 -21.63 -1.97
C GLN A 526 18.42 -22.53 -1.76
N GLN A 527 19.62 -22.03 -2.07
CA GLN A 527 20.88 -22.74 -1.87
C GLN A 527 21.50 -22.43 -0.50
N ASN A 528 22.11 -23.44 0.10
CA ASN A 528 22.86 -23.34 1.36
C ASN A 528 24.21 -22.61 1.17
N PRO A 529 24.81 -22.05 2.25
CA PRO A 529 26.16 -21.54 2.24
C PRO A 529 27.22 -22.57 1.80
N PRO A 530 28.35 -22.15 1.21
CA PRO A 530 29.35 -23.06 0.64
C PRO A 530 29.91 -24.16 1.54
N THR A 531 29.97 -23.97 2.87
CA THR A 531 30.47 -25.00 3.81
C THR A 531 29.37 -25.85 4.44
N GLY A 532 28.11 -25.67 4.04
CA GLY A 532 26.98 -26.46 4.53
C GLY A 532 25.77 -25.63 4.95
N GLU A 533 24.77 -26.35 5.42
CA GLU A 533 23.54 -25.78 5.98
C GLU A 533 23.81 -25.02 7.30
N VAL A 534 23.05 -23.95 7.54
CA VAL A 534 23.05 -23.23 8.82
C VAL A 534 21.60 -23.09 9.26
N ASN A 535 21.19 -23.87 10.26
CA ASN A 535 19.83 -23.81 10.81
C ASN A 535 19.67 -22.62 11.76
N CYS A 536 18.46 -22.09 11.81
CA CYS A 536 18.07 -20.92 12.58
C CYS A 536 16.73 -21.18 13.27
N GLN A 537 16.64 -20.84 14.55
CA GLN A 537 15.40 -20.84 15.30
C GLN A 537 15.12 -19.43 15.85
N ILE A 538 13.90 -18.94 15.67
CA ILE A 538 13.44 -17.70 16.29
C ILE A 538 12.22 -18.00 17.16
N THR A 539 12.17 -17.41 18.36
CA THR A 539 10.99 -17.50 19.25
C THR A 539 10.48 -16.10 19.55
N TYR A 540 9.24 -15.83 19.14
CA TYR A 540 8.50 -14.60 19.43
C TYR A 540 7.57 -14.85 20.62
N GLN A 541 7.66 -14.04 21.68
CA GLN A 541 6.84 -14.17 22.89
C GLN A 541 6.13 -12.84 23.15
N PHE A 542 4.80 -12.83 23.12
CA PHE A 542 3.98 -11.66 23.42
C PHE A 542 3.35 -11.82 24.80
N THR A 543 3.72 -10.91 25.71
CA THR A 543 3.21 -10.91 27.09
C THR A 543 1.98 -10.01 27.26
N GLY A 544 1.87 -8.97 26.42
CA GLY A 544 0.83 -7.94 26.49
C GLY A 544 1.41 -6.55 26.82
N GLU A 545 2.43 -6.53 27.68
CA GLU A 545 3.20 -5.33 28.08
C GLU A 545 4.49 -5.18 27.25
N ARG A 546 5.04 -6.31 26.78
CA ARG A 546 6.28 -6.37 25.99
C ARG A 546 6.30 -7.56 25.03
N VAL A 547 7.18 -7.46 24.03
CA VAL A 547 7.48 -8.54 23.09
C VAL A 547 8.93 -8.97 23.24
N ILE A 548 9.17 -10.26 23.37
CA ILE A 548 10.51 -10.85 23.50
C ILE A 548 10.80 -11.65 22.23
N ILE A 549 11.94 -11.38 21.58
CA ILE A 549 12.38 -12.06 20.36
C ILE A 549 13.70 -12.74 20.66
N LYS A 550 13.75 -14.07 20.59
CA LYS A 550 14.95 -14.88 20.85
C LYS A 550 15.44 -15.45 19.54
N PHE A 551 16.64 -15.08 19.13
CA PHE A 551 17.33 -15.62 17.97
C PHE A 551 18.31 -16.69 18.44
N SER A 552 18.39 -17.80 17.70
CA SER A 552 19.38 -18.86 17.87
C SER A 552 19.81 -19.35 16.49
N ILE A 553 21.13 -19.38 16.28
CA ILE A 553 21.80 -19.78 15.04
C ILE A 553 22.69 -20.98 15.37
N GLU A 554 22.59 -22.04 14.59
CA GLU A 554 23.43 -23.23 14.73
C GLU A 554 24.92 -22.88 14.53
N LYS A 555 25.79 -23.39 15.40
CA LYS A 555 27.24 -23.14 15.33
C LYS A 555 27.83 -23.64 14.01
N SER A 556 28.69 -22.82 13.42
CA SER A 556 29.17 -22.99 12.05
C SER A 556 30.56 -22.36 11.85
N SER A 557 31.15 -22.54 10.67
CA SER A 557 32.33 -21.77 10.21
C SER A 557 32.00 -20.33 9.78
N TYR A 558 30.79 -19.85 10.11
CA TYR A 558 30.28 -18.51 9.80
C TYR A 558 29.95 -17.67 11.04
N ASP A 559 30.21 -18.17 12.25
CA ASP A 559 29.82 -17.52 13.51
C ASP A 559 30.31 -16.05 13.60
N ASP A 560 31.57 -15.77 13.25
CA ASP A 560 32.14 -14.40 13.23
C ASP A 560 31.58 -13.48 12.10
N ARG A 561 30.77 -14.02 11.19
CA ARG A 561 30.23 -13.30 10.01
C ARG A 561 28.71 -13.18 10.00
N THR A 562 28.00 -14.02 10.74
CA THR A 562 26.54 -14.00 10.81
C THR A 562 26.07 -12.84 11.69
N LYS A 563 24.99 -12.16 11.26
CA LYS A 563 24.44 -11.01 11.98
C LYS A 563 22.93 -11.11 12.11
N ILE A 564 22.43 -10.78 13.29
CA ILE A 564 21.03 -10.45 13.50
C ILE A 564 20.87 -8.97 13.15
N ILE A 565 19.97 -8.64 12.23
CA ILE A 565 19.70 -7.28 11.74
C ILE A 565 18.28 -6.87 12.16
N LEU A 566 18.16 -5.67 12.72
CA LEU A 566 16.95 -5.12 13.33
C LEU A 566 16.71 -3.68 12.82
N PRO A 567 15.98 -3.50 11.71
CA PRO A 567 15.60 -2.17 11.22
C PRO A 567 14.41 -1.62 12.04
N VAL A 568 14.69 -0.75 13.01
CA VAL A 568 13.65 -0.17 13.88
C VAL A 568 12.96 0.97 13.16
N VAL A 569 11.66 0.84 12.85
CA VAL A 569 10.90 1.86 12.12
C VAL A 569 10.93 3.20 12.89
N SER A 570 11.45 4.24 12.25
CA SER A 570 11.56 5.58 12.83
C SER A 570 11.77 6.63 11.75
N ARG A 571 10.82 7.57 11.65
CA ARG A 571 10.95 8.74 10.77
C ARG A 571 12.07 9.67 11.20
N SER A 572 12.68 10.39 10.26
CA SER A 572 13.86 11.23 10.52
C SER A 572 13.64 12.44 11.43
N THR A 573 12.39 12.77 11.75
CA THR A 573 12.04 13.80 12.75
C THR A 573 12.03 13.27 14.20
N GLU A 574 11.97 11.95 14.40
CA GLU A 574 12.06 11.35 15.74
C GLU A 574 13.50 11.40 16.26
N LYS A 575 13.66 11.58 17.57
CA LYS A 575 14.97 11.52 18.23
C LYS A 575 15.18 10.12 18.81
N PHE A 576 16.38 9.59 18.67
CA PHE A 576 16.76 8.33 19.32
C PHE A 576 18.10 8.46 20.05
N MET A 577 18.30 7.57 21.02
CA MET A 577 19.55 7.36 21.73
C MET A 577 19.89 5.88 21.64
N LEU A 578 21.15 5.59 21.28
CA LEU A 578 21.70 4.24 21.20
C LEU A 578 22.86 4.15 22.19
N HIS A 579 22.78 3.21 23.14
CA HIS A 579 23.81 2.98 24.14
C HIS A 579 23.95 1.49 24.41
N GLU A 580 25.06 0.91 23.93
CA GLU A 580 25.40 -0.51 24.04
C GLU A 580 24.25 -1.47 23.71
N LYS A 581 23.54 -1.95 24.73
CA LYS A 581 22.47 -2.96 24.65
C LYS A 581 21.07 -2.36 24.65
N LEU A 582 20.95 -1.03 24.50
CA LEU A 582 19.71 -0.27 24.58
C LEU A 582 19.59 0.70 23.39
N ILE A 583 18.43 0.72 22.74
CA ILE A 583 17.96 1.87 21.96
C ILE A 583 16.67 2.41 22.57
N ARG A 584 16.56 3.74 22.64
CA ARG A 584 15.31 4.46 22.94
C ARG A 584 14.96 5.39 21.78
N VAL A 585 13.72 5.33 21.29
CA VAL A 585 13.19 6.21 20.24
C VAL A 585 12.01 6.98 20.81
N ASN A 586 12.09 8.31 20.76
CA ASN A 586 11.00 9.19 21.16
C ASN A 586 9.99 9.28 20.01
N LYS A 587 8.85 8.62 20.18
CA LYS A 587 7.69 8.66 19.29
C LYS A 587 6.76 9.81 19.71
N ASP A 588 5.79 10.15 18.88
CA ASP A 588 4.88 11.27 19.14
C ASP A 588 4.04 11.11 20.43
N LYS A 589 3.65 9.88 20.75
CA LYS A 589 2.72 9.57 21.87
C LYS A 589 3.33 8.64 22.94
N ALA A 590 4.62 8.26 22.82
CA ALA A 590 5.29 7.30 23.70
C ALA A 590 6.81 7.28 23.53
N THR A 591 7.52 6.58 24.41
CA THR A 591 8.92 6.18 24.16
C THR A 591 8.99 4.69 23.85
N LEU A 592 9.51 4.34 22.67
CA LEU A 592 9.87 2.98 22.32
C LEU A 592 11.22 2.66 22.95
N GLN A 593 11.29 1.58 23.73
CA GLN A 593 12.50 1.02 24.30
C GLN A 593 12.75 -0.38 23.72
N ILE A 594 13.96 -0.62 23.21
CA ILE A 594 14.38 -1.96 22.81
C ILE A 594 15.71 -2.26 23.49
N THR A 595 15.76 -3.36 24.25
CA THR A 595 16.96 -3.88 24.89
C THR A 595 17.39 -5.21 24.28
N SER A 596 18.67 -5.55 24.43
CA SER A 596 19.25 -6.81 23.99
C SER A 596 20.12 -7.45 25.07
N THR A 597 20.35 -8.75 24.99
CA THR A 597 21.44 -9.43 25.72
C THR A 597 22.82 -8.94 25.28
N ASP A 598 22.92 -8.37 24.07
CA ASP A 598 24.18 -8.11 23.36
C ASP A 598 24.23 -6.70 22.77
N LYS A 599 25.44 -6.26 22.41
CA LYS A 599 25.66 -4.89 21.95
C LYS A 599 25.06 -4.67 20.56
N PHE A 600 24.19 -3.68 20.44
CA PHE A 600 23.76 -3.13 19.17
C PHE A 600 24.89 -2.35 18.49
N THR A 601 25.04 -2.59 17.19
CA THR A 601 25.91 -1.82 16.29
C THR A 601 25.04 -1.16 15.23
N ALA A 602 25.02 0.18 15.20
CA ALA A 602 24.37 0.92 14.13
C ALA A 602 25.05 0.61 12.78
N MET A 603 24.25 0.32 11.76
CA MET A 603 24.75 0.07 10.41
C MET A 603 24.95 1.40 9.66
N PRO A 604 25.80 1.44 8.61
CA PRO A 604 25.97 2.64 7.79
C PRO A 604 24.66 3.08 7.13
N THR A 605 24.48 4.40 6.97
CA THR A 605 23.32 5.04 6.31
C THR A 605 23.76 6.28 5.57
N THR A 606 23.11 6.64 4.46
CA THR A 606 23.41 7.89 3.73
C THR A 606 22.78 9.13 4.39
N ASN A 607 21.64 8.99 5.06
CA ASN A 607 20.77 10.11 5.45
C ASN A 607 20.28 10.00 6.91
N LYS A 608 20.57 11.00 7.75
CA LYS A 608 19.99 11.18 9.12
C LYS A 608 19.94 9.91 10.00
N SER A 609 20.98 9.07 9.92
CA SER A 609 21.10 7.79 10.64
C SER A 609 20.00 6.76 10.33
N ARG A 610 19.39 6.84 9.14
CA ARG A 610 18.26 6.01 8.71
C ARG A 610 18.42 5.51 7.28
N ILE A 611 17.87 4.34 7.03
CA ILE A 611 17.51 3.87 5.69
C ILE A 611 16.06 4.28 5.39
N PHE A 612 15.70 4.28 4.12
CA PHE A 612 14.32 4.33 3.66
C PHE A 612 14.03 3.12 2.77
N ASN A 613 12.80 2.62 2.81
CA ASN A 613 12.34 1.61 1.86
C ASN A 613 11.01 2.04 1.25
N PHE A 614 10.95 2.05 -0.09
CA PHE A 614 9.75 2.37 -0.87
C PHE A 614 8.59 1.40 -0.63
N VAL A 615 8.84 0.25 0.00
CA VAL A 615 7.86 -0.77 0.38
C VAL A 615 8.00 -1.00 1.88
N PRO A 616 7.11 -0.47 2.75
CA PRO A 616 5.84 0.21 2.47
C PRO A 616 5.91 1.76 2.53
N GLY A 617 7.09 2.35 2.32
CA GLY A 617 7.30 3.80 2.39
C GLY A 617 7.70 4.30 3.79
N LEU A 618 8.61 3.56 4.45
CA LEU A 618 9.03 3.80 5.83
C LEU A 618 10.55 4.02 5.94
N GLU A 619 10.93 5.04 6.72
CA GLU A 619 12.27 5.18 7.30
C GLU A 619 12.48 4.25 8.51
N ALA A 620 13.69 3.70 8.66
CA ALA A 620 14.10 2.88 9.80
C ALA A 620 15.56 3.13 10.23
N ILE A 621 15.86 2.91 11.50
CA ILE A 621 17.22 2.92 12.07
C ILE A 621 17.77 1.49 11.98
N PRO A 622 18.80 1.21 11.14
CA PRO A 622 19.32 -0.13 10.98
C PRO A 622 20.31 -0.48 12.10
N LEU A 623 19.96 -1.46 12.93
CA LEU A 623 20.83 -2.02 13.96
C LEU A 623 21.26 -3.43 13.60
N SER A 624 22.41 -3.86 14.12
CA SER A 624 22.92 -5.22 14.00
C SER A 624 23.55 -5.74 15.30
N ILE A 625 23.51 -7.06 15.49
CA ILE A 625 24.21 -7.80 16.54
C ILE A 625 25.00 -8.93 15.86
N GLY A 626 26.29 -9.02 16.13
CA GLY A 626 27.17 -10.09 15.62
C GLY A 626 27.36 -11.17 16.68
N GLN A 627 26.31 -11.91 17.01
CA GLN A 627 26.30 -13.07 17.92
C GLN A 627 25.31 -14.11 17.39
N ASN A 628 25.59 -15.40 17.61
CA ASN A 628 24.71 -16.50 17.18
C ASN A 628 23.44 -16.64 18.02
N GLU A 629 23.44 -16.12 19.25
CA GLU A 629 22.27 -16.04 20.11
C GLU A 629 22.06 -14.61 20.55
N ALA A 630 20.82 -14.15 20.58
CA ALA A 630 20.46 -12.89 21.21
C ALA A 630 18.99 -12.90 21.66
N THR A 631 18.71 -12.33 22.82
CA THR A 631 17.34 -12.03 23.27
C THR A 631 17.10 -10.53 23.19
N ILE A 632 16.12 -10.12 22.37
CA ILE A 632 15.64 -8.76 22.23
C ILE A 632 14.35 -8.60 23.04
N VAL A 633 14.20 -7.49 23.75
CA VAL A 633 12.95 -7.12 24.44
C VAL A 633 12.48 -5.76 23.94
N VAL A 634 11.22 -5.70 23.51
CA VAL A 634 10.55 -4.51 22.97
C VAL A 634 9.47 -4.06 23.95
N GLU A 635 9.59 -2.82 24.42
CA GLU A 635 8.71 -2.18 25.41
C GLU A 635 8.27 -0.81 24.89
N VAL A 636 7.04 -0.40 25.21
CA VAL A 636 6.54 0.95 24.91
C VAL A 636 6.05 1.59 26.20
N MET A 637 6.65 2.75 26.53
CA MET A 637 6.35 3.56 27.71
C MET A 637 5.41 4.70 27.32
#